data_AF-A0AAD6J093-F1
#
_entry.id   AF-A0AAD6J093-F1
#
_cell.length_a   1.000
_cell.length_b   1.000
_cell.length_c   1.000
_cell.angle_alpha   90.00
_cell.angle_beta   90.00
_cell.angle_gamma   90.00
#
_symmetry.space_group_name_H-M   'P 1'
#
loop_
_entity.id
_entity.type
_entity.pdbx_description
1 polymer ?
#
loop_
_entity_poly.entity_id
_entity_poly.type
_entity_poly.pdbx_seq_one_letter_code
_entity_poly.pdbx_strand_id
1 'polypeptide(L)'
;MVLRTPSIAAAAARRSVLQSTLRPASRCLAQSSRVYSTEAKAATTPPPSPAKPPKKKFRTIRFLWRLTWLSALGGFAYLAYHVYDSKNPPEQLGFDPTKKTLVILGSGWGSISLLKKLDTENYNVIVISPRNFFLFTPLLPSCTTGTIEHRSIMEPLRHIIRHKKRAVQYYEAEATKIDAERRVVKISDFSDIKGTVSETEVPFDYLVVGVGAENATFGIPGVREHACFLKEIQDAQQIRKKVMDCIETATFKDQTEEEKERLLHMVIVGGGPTGIEFAGELHDFFEEDLRKWVPDIADKFKVTLVEALPNVLPMFSKALIEYTEKTFKDENIQVRTKTMVKKVTDRSIEVEVTQADGNKVKETVPYGLLVWATGNAVRGVVRDLMGQLPAQKNSRRGLAVNDYLVVDGTEGIWSLGDCSATKYAPTAQVASQQGNFLARLFNSMARTQAIENELYQLDQMRQAATGEEEKARLTAEIEHKGRSLSKIKQLSPFEYSHQGSLAYIGADRAVADINWFGGVISSATGGELTYLFWRSAYVSMVFSLRNRILVLTDWLKTKAFGRDDLNRIDIQSNTSPPKHIARLISQASPQRYIARLYSVMADANTAVAHNPSGTFDAAGGQNQGGASMGPPTLPPVIIPQNTNPIPTAITSPMSTSVTSPTSAGGFVRRAAPEPNKRALYVGGLDPRVTDDILRQIFETTGHVVSVKIIPDKNATMLTDTAQAKGFNYGFVEYDDPGAAERAMQTLNGRREIRVNWAYQSSQATKEDTSHHFHIFVGDLSNEVNDEVLHQAFSNFGTISEARVMWDMKTGRSRGYGFVAYRERADAEKALSTMDGEWLGSRAIRCNWANQKGQPSISQQSQMAQMGMTPTTPFGHHHFPTHGIQSYDMIVQQTPQWQTTVYVGNLTPYTTQNDLIPLFQNFGYIVETRFQADRGFAFIKMDTHENAAMAICQLSGYNVNGRPLKCSWGKDRPPTGQFDGYSPQGGPQTPQFPNAPFGNFPQYGGPGGPMSPQGPNSAGAHPTSPSQARWMDGNNQGFNSPHGPPQGYNHQGFGRGQGGNQQGWNNNSSGQGGFNGNGFQNSGFQQPQQQQQ
;
A
#
# COMPACT_ATOMS: atom_id res chain seq x y z
N MET A 1 56.83 8.71 -25.76
CA MET A 1 57.18 10.14 -25.64
C MET A 1 57.13 10.50 -24.14
N VAL A 2 58.26 10.90 -23.51
CA VAL A 2 58.71 12.30 -23.32
C VAL A 2 57.88 12.98 -22.21
N LEU A 3 58.37 13.35 -21.00
CA LEU A 3 59.74 13.39 -20.43
C LEU A 3 59.83 13.26 -18.87
N ARG A 4 60.84 12.51 -18.41
CA ARG A 4 61.79 12.72 -17.25
C ARG A 4 61.37 13.07 -15.79
N THR A 5 61.45 12.05 -14.91
CA THR A 5 62.42 11.85 -13.78
C THR A 5 62.89 12.99 -12.84
N PRO A 6 63.02 12.67 -11.52
CA PRO A 6 64.10 13.16 -10.64
C PRO A 6 65.15 12.08 -10.27
N SER A 7 66.42 12.49 -10.09
CA SER A 7 67.60 11.73 -9.60
C SER A 7 68.80 12.73 -9.39
N ILE A 8 70.02 12.42 -8.89
CA ILE A 8 70.64 11.14 -8.49
C ILE A 8 71.51 11.26 -7.19
N ALA A 9 72.68 10.59 -7.09
CA ALA A 9 73.09 9.90 -5.85
C ALA A 9 74.62 9.61 -5.66
N ALA A 10 75.00 9.14 -4.45
CA ALA A 10 76.21 8.34 -4.14
C ALA A 10 76.03 7.69 -2.73
N ALA A 11 76.27 6.41 -2.38
CA ALA A 11 77.18 5.33 -2.82
C ALA A 11 78.60 5.37 -2.17
N ALA A 12 79.12 4.32 -1.52
CA ALA A 12 78.54 3.02 -1.10
C ALA A 12 79.37 2.23 -0.04
N ALA A 13 78.69 1.50 0.88
CA ALA A 13 79.14 0.30 1.62
C ALA A 13 77.89 -0.35 2.33
N ARG A 14 77.72 -1.64 2.70
CA ARG A 14 78.44 -2.96 2.65
C ARG A 14 79.10 -3.52 3.95
N ARG A 15 78.45 -4.55 4.53
CA ARG A 15 78.93 -5.66 5.44
C ARG A 15 79.35 -5.29 6.89
N SER A 16 79.34 -6.18 7.91
CA SER A 16 78.46 -7.30 8.38
C SER A 16 79.09 -8.04 9.60
N VAL A 17 78.37 -9.01 10.25
CA VAL A 17 78.87 -10.21 11.03
C VAL A 17 78.90 -10.22 12.59
N LEU A 18 78.10 -11.15 13.18
CA LEU A 18 78.18 -11.98 14.43
C LEU A 18 78.11 -11.45 15.90
N GLN A 19 77.32 -12.21 16.71
CA GLN A 19 77.54 -12.77 18.09
C GLN A 19 77.88 -11.85 19.31
N SER A 20 77.73 -12.25 20.60
CA SER A 20 76.79 -13.17 21.31
C SER A 20 76.94 -13.03 22.86
N THR A 21 76.32 -13.93 23.66
CA THR A 21 76.58 -14.30 25.08
C THR A 21 76.06 -13.49 26.31
N LEU A 22 75.57 -14.28 27.29
CA LEU A 22 75.67 -14.20 28.78
C LEU A 22 74.79 -13.28 29.68
N ARG A 23 74.18 -13.93 30.69
CA ARG A 23 73.85 -13.46 32.07
C ARG A 23 74.92 -14.06 33.04
N PRO A 24 75.16 -13.55 34.27
CA PRO A 24 74.32 -13.76 35.48
C PRO A 24 74.08 -12.44 36.29
N ALA A 25 73.19 -12.26 37.28
CA ALA A 25 72.47 -13.09 38.26
C ALA A 25 73.19 -13.36 39.62
N SER A 26 72.57 -12.99 40.75
CA SER A 26 72.93 -13.45 42.12
C SER A 26 71.93 -12.99 43.21
N ARG A 27 71.44 -13.91 44.04
CA ARG A 27 71.19 -13.68 45.49
C ARG A 27 70.97 -15.00 46.26
N CYS A 28 71.76 -15.16 47.33
CA CYS A 28 71.77 -16.13 48.44
C CYS A 28 71.19 -17.56 48.30
N LEU A 29 72.05 -18.51 48.67
CA LEU A 29 71.73 -19.84 49.21
C LEU A 29 72.06 -19.89 50.71
N ALA A 30 71.51 -20.88 51.42
CA ALA A 30 72.12 -21.44 52.64
C ALA A 30 71.83 -22.95 52.72
N GLN A 31 72.85 -23.74 53.04
CA GLN A 31 72.78 -25.18 53.39
C GLN A 31 72.85 -25.29 54.93
N SER A 32 72.76 -26.42 55.65
CA SER A 32 72.81 -27.87 55.37
C SER A 32 72.11 -28.61 56.56
N SER A 33 72.18 -29.91 56.92
CA SER A 33 72.84 -31.16 56.45
C SER A 33 72.22 -32.38 57.19
N ARG A 34 72.44 -33.62 56.71
CA ARG A 34 72.75 -34.89 57.46
C ARG A 34 71.86 -35.34 58.66
N VAL A 35 71.55 -36.63 58.95
CA VAL A 35 71.87 -37.99 58.42
C VAL A 35 70.67 -38.95 58.76
N TYR A 36 70.65 -40.18 58.20
CA TYR A 36 69.82 -41.36 58.60
C TYR A 36 68.29 -41.26 58.35
N SER A 37 67.50 -42.34 58.22
CA SER A 37 67.76 -43.81 58.25
C SER A 37 66.92 -44.57 57.19
N THR A 38 66.91 -45.91 57.26
CA THR A 38 66.29 -46.88 56.34
C THR A 38 64.78 -47.12 56.50
N GLU A 39 64.14 -47.39 55.34
CA GLU A 39 63.00 -48.31 55.12
C GLU A 39 61.59 -48.09 55.73
N ALA A 40 60.63 -48.66 54.96
CA ALA A 40 59.31 -49.19 55.35
C ALA A 40 58.07 -48.27 55.46
N LYS A 41 57.00 -48.80 54.83
CA LYS A 41 55.56 -48.64 55.14
C LYS A 41 54.90 -47.24 55.03
N ALA A 42 54.36 -46.99 53.84
CA ALA A 42 53.05 -46.40 53.56
C ALA A 42 52.35 -45.59 54.68
N ALA A 43 52.36 -44.26 54.52
CA ALA A 43 51.32 -43.36 55.03
C ALA A 43 50.71 -42.61 53.85
N THR A 44 49.38 -42.49 53.81
CA THR A 44 48.64 -41.94 52.66
C THR A 44 48.79 -40.42 52.55
N THR A 45 49.32 -39.94 51.42
CA THR A 45 49.24 -38.54 51.00
C THR A 45 48.19 -38.38 49.88
N PRO A 46 47.42 -37.28 49.85
CA PRO A 46 46.36 -37.09 48.86
C PRO A 46 46.93 -36.87 47.44
N PRO A 47 46.17 -37.23 46.39
CA PRO A 47 46.64 -37.13 45.01
C PRO A 47 46.89 -35.67 44.57
N PRO A 48 47.80 -35.44 43.62
CA PRO A 48 48.14 -34.10 43.15
C PRO A 48 46.94 -33.39 42.52
N SER A 49 46.76 -32.11 42.86
CA SER A 49 45.64 -31.31 42.37
C SER A 49 45.68 -31.16 40.84
N PRO A 50 44.57 -31.39 40.12
CA PRO A 50 44.59 -31.46 38.66
C PRO A 50 44.93 -30.10 38.02
N ALA A 51 45.76 -30.15 36.98
CA ALA A 51 46.18 -28.95 36.24
C ALA A 51 44.97 -28.20 35.68
N LYS A 52 44.85 -26.90 36.01
CA LYS A 52 43.71 -26.06 35.60
C LYS A 52 43.61 -26.01 34.06
N PRO A 53 42.49 -26.44 33.45
CA PRO A 53 42.40 -26.54 32.00
C PRO A 53 42.50 -25.16 31.32
N PRO A 54 43.09 -25.06 30.12
CA PRO A 54 43.27 -23.79 29.43
C PRO A 54 41.93 -23.09 29.18
N LYS A 55 41.85 -21.80 29.53
CA LYS A 55 40.60 -21.03 29.58
C LYS A 55 39.90 -20.95 28.21
N LYS A 56 38.91 -21.83 27.98
CA LYS A 56 38.14 -21.95 26.71
C LYS A 56 37.68 -20.61 26.14
N LYS A 57 37.31 -19.63 26.99
CA LYS A 57 36.89 -18.27 26.61
C LYS A 57 37.88 -17.52 25.69
N PHE A 58 39.18 -17.79 25.78
CA PHE A 58 40.18 -17.12 24.91
C PHE A 58 40.19 -17.65 23.46
N ARG A 59 39.71 -18.89 23.23
CA ARG A 59 39.65 -19.49 21.88
C ARG A 59 38.41 -19.03 21.12
N THR A 60 37.27 -18.85 21.80
CA THR A 60 36.05 -18.28 21.20
C THR A 60 36.22 -16.80 20.86
N ILE A 61 36.84 -15.98 21.72
CA ILE A 61 37.15 -14.58 21.40
C ILE A 61 38.05 -14.48 20.16
N ARG A 62 39.10 -15.30 20.06
CA ARG A 62 39.97 -15.35 18.87
C ARG A 62 39.27 -15.86 17.60
N PHE A 63 38.30 -16.77 17.73
CA PHE A 63 37.48 -17.22 16.60
C PHE A 63 36.54 -16.10 16.12
N LEU A 64 35.83 -15.44 17.05
CA LEU A 64 34.97 -14.29 16.74
C LEU A 64 35.76 -13.16 16.08
N TRP A 65 36.93 -12.79 16.62
CA TRP A 65 37.79 -11.79 15.98
C TRP A 65 38.21 -12.17 14.55
N ARG A 66 38.59 -13.44 14.32
CA ARG A 66 38.89 -13.92 12.95
C ARG A 66 37.68 -13.86 12.03
N LEU A 67 36.49 -14.20 12.53
CA LEU A 67 35.24 -14.10 11.77
C LEU A 67 34.92 -12.63 11.44
N THR A 68 35.05 -11.70 12.39
CA THR A 68 34.88 -10.26 12.14
C THR A 68 35.83 -9.75 11.06
N TRP A 69 37.12 -10.12 11.10
CA TRP A 69 38.09 -9.72 10.06
C TRP A 69 37.83 -10.35 8.70
N LEU A 70 37.41 -11.63 8.64
CA LEU A 70 37.04 -12.28 7.39
C LEU A 70 35.77 -11.66 6.78
N SER A 71 34.76 -11.35 7.61
CA SER A 71 33.55 -10.63 7.16
C SER A 71 33.86 -9.19 6.73
N ALA A 72 34.77 -8.49 7.40
CA ALA A 72 35.21 -7.15 7.01
C ALA A 72 35.97 -7.15 5.68
N LEU A 73 36.90 -8.10 5.49
CA LEU A 73 37.62 -8.27 4.22
C LEU A 73 36.68 -8.69 3.08
N GLY A 74 35.75 -9.61 3.33
CA GLY A 74 34.74 -10.03 2.37
C GLY A 74 33.79 -8.89 1.98
N GLY A 75 33.32 -8.12 2.97
CA GLY A 75 32.50 -6.92 2.74
C GLY A 75 33.24 -5.82 1.97
N PHE A 76 34.52 -5.61 2.27
CA PHE A 76 35.37 -4.67 1.52
C PHE A 76 35.60 -5.13 0.08
N ALA A 77 35.88 -6.42 -0.15
CA ALA A 77 36.04 -6.99 -1.49
C ALA A 77 34.74 -6.92 -2.32
N TYR A 78 33.59 -7.21 -1.70
CA TYR A 78 32.26 -7.07 -2.30
C TYR A 78 31.94 -5.61 -2.66
N LEU A 79 32.25 -4.67 -1.77
CA LEU A 79 32.10 -3.23 -2.03
C LEU A 79 33.02 -2.77 -3.17
N ALA A 80 34.29 -3.17 -3.15
CA ALA A 80 35.25 -2.84 -4.20
C ALA A 80 34.82 -3.41 -5.57
N TYR A 81 34.29 -4.64 -5.60
CA TYR A 81 33.71 -5.24 -6.80
C TYR A 81 32.52 -4.43 -7.34
N HIS A 82 31.54 -4.06 -6.49
CA HIS A 82 30.41 -3.26 -6.95
C HIS A 82 30.78 -1.82 -7.34
N VAL A 83 31.80 -1.22 -6.73
CA VAL A 83 32.35 0.08 -7.14
C VAL A 83 33.12 -0.01 -8.46
N TYR A 84 33.73 -1.17 -8.76
CA TYR A 84 34.33 -1.44 -10.07
C TYR A 84 33.24 -1.65 -11.14
N ASP A 85 32.28 -2.54 -10.90
CA ASP A 85 31.15 -2.87 -11.78
C ASP A 85 30.36 -1.61 -12.18
N SER A 86 29.91 -0.82 -11.20
CA SER A 86 29.17 0.44 -11.42
C SER A 86 29.98 1.56 -12.11
N LYS A 87 31.30 1.41 -12.25
CA LYS A 87 32.17 2.32 -13.01
C LYS A 87 32.55 1.80 -14.40
N ASN A 88 32.40 0.50 -14.65
CA ASN A 88 32.79 -0.15 -15.92
C ASN A 88 31.59 -0.85 -16.58
N PRO A 89 30.49 -0.13 -16.88
CA PRO A 89 29.29 -0.73 -17.45
C PRO A 89 29.56 -1.32 -18.85
N PRO A 90 29.01 -2.50 -19.17
CA PRO A 90 29.26 -3.22 -20.42
C PRO A 90 28.81 -2.42 -21.65
N GLU A 91 29.27 -2.80 -22.85
CA GLU A 91 28.77 -2.20 -24.09
C GLU A 91 27.25 -2.42 -24.24
N GLN A 92 26.56 -1.45 -24.83
CA GLN A 92 25.10 -1.49 -24.99
C GLN A 92 24.73 -1.73 -26.45
N LEU A 93 23.77 -2.62 -26.70
CA LEU A 93 23.15 -2.77 -28.02
C LEU A 93 22.55 -1.44 -28.48
N GLY A 94 22.69 -1.10 -29.76
CA GLY A 94 22.17 0.15 -30.34
C GLY A 94 20.64 0.18 -30.50
N PHE A 95 20.15 1.09 -31.33
CA PHE A 95 18.76 1.06 -31.82
C PHE A 95 18.53 -0.15 -32.74
N ASP A 96 17.33 -0.72 -32.74
CA ASP A 96 16.97 -1.91 -33.52
C ASP A 96 15.60 -1.71 -34.17
N PRO A 97 15.53 -1.40 -35.48
CA PRO A 97 14.27 -1.00 -36.15
C PRO A 97 13.22 -2.12 -36.21
N THR A 98 13.55 -3.35 -35.84
CA THR A 98 12.58 -4.46 -35.75
C THR A 98 11.76 -4.43 -34.46
N LYS A 99 12.11 -3.57 -33.50
CA LYS A 99 11.54 -3.57 -32.14
C LYS A 99 10.69 -2.34 -31.85
N LYS A 100 9.59 -2.60 -31.16
CA LYS A 100 8.64 -1.58 -30.71
C LYS A 100 9.30 -0.55 -29.80
N THR A 101 8.93 0.71 -29.99
CA THR A 101 9.40 1.87 -29.24
C THR A 101 8.51 2.11 -28.03
N LEU A 102 9.05 1.88 -26.85
CA LEU A 102 8.42 2.14 -25.56
C LEU A 102 8.90 3.50 -25.01
N VAL A 103 8.00 4.48 -25.02
CA VAL A 103 8.23 5.80 -24.41
C VAL A 103 7.77 5.78 -22.95
N ILE A 104 8.64 6.21 -22.04
CA ILE A 104 8.37 6.33 -20.60
C ILE A 104 8.47 7.81 -20.20
N LEU A 105 7.39 8.37 -19.67
CA LEU A 105 7.35 9.74 -19.17
C LEU A 105 7.69 9.79 -17.67
N GLY A 106 8.53 10.75 -17.29
CA GLY A 106 8.93 11.00 -15.91
C GLY A 106 10.08 10.11 -15.40
N SER A 107 10.87 10.65 -14.48
CA SER A 107 11.94 9.96 -13.74
C SER A 107 11.55 9.67 -12.28
N GLY A 108 10.25 9.45 -12.03
CA GLY A 108 9.68 9.19 -10.71
C GLY A 108 9.70 7.72 -10.28
N TRP A 109 9.16 7.46 -9.09
CA TRP A 109 9.14 6.13 -8.44
C TRP A 109 8.70 4.98 -9.35
N GLY A 110 7.54 5.09 -10.00
CA GLY A 110 7.05 4.01 -10.86
C GLY A 110 7.80 3.90 -12.18
N SER A 111 8.13 5.02 -12.85
CA SER A 111 8.89 5.02 -14.10
C SER A 111 10.27 4.38 -13.94
N ILE A 112 10.93 4.62 -12.80
CA ILE A 112 12.26 4.08 -12.49
C ILE A 112 12.18 2.62 -11.98
N SER A 113 11.14 2.24 -11.23
CA SER A 113 10.90 0.83 -10.88
C SER A 113 10.56 -0.03 -12.11
N LEU A 114 9.77 0.51 -13.06
CA LEU A 114 9.57 -0.07 -14.39
C LEU A 114 10.91 -0.20 -15.11
N LEU A 115 11.59 0.93 -15.35
CA LEU A 115 12.84 0.97 -16.10
C LEU A 115 13.88 0.00 -15.53
N LYS A 116 14.05 -0.08 -14.20
CA LYS A 116 15.03 -0.99 -13.59
C LYS A 116 14.74 -2.48 -13.86
N LYS A 117 13.47 -2.92 -13.87
CA LYS A 117 13.11 -4.34 -14.11
C LYS A 117 12.70 -4.69 -15.55
N LEU A 118 12.47 -3.69 -16.41
CA LEU A 118 12.25 -3.88 -17.83
C LEU A 118 13.48 -4.49 -18.51
N ASP A 119 13.27 -5.51 -19.33
CA ASP A 119 14.31 -6.09 -20.18
C ASP A 119 14.37 -5.38 -21.54
N THR A 120 15.37 -4.51 -21.65
CA THR A 120 15.58 -3.60 -22.79
C THR A 120 16.05 -4.31 -24.07
N GLU A 121 16.32 -5.62 -24.05
CA GLU A 121 16.64 -6.33 -25.30
C GLU A 121 15.44 -6.42 -26.25
N ASN A 122 14.23 -6.37 -25.68
CA ASN A 122 12.94 -6.57 -26.35
C ASN A 122 12.33 -5.29 -26.95
N TYR A 123 12.77 -4.11 -26.51
CA TYR A 123 12.17 -2.82 -26.85
C TYR A 123 13.24 -1.77 -27.12
N ASN A 124 13.00 -0.87 -28.08
CA ASN A 124 13.69 0.42 -28.08
C ASN A 124 13.04 1.27 -26.98
N VAL A 125 13.82 1.80 -26.03
CA VAL A 125 13.25 2.53 -24.88
C VAL A 125 13.71 3.98 -24.93
N ILE A 126 12.75 4.89 -24.79
CA ILE A 126 12.99 6.33 -24.71
C ILE A 126 12.40 6.82 -23.38
N VAL A 127 13.19 7.56 -22.60
CA VAL A 127 12.72 8.23 -21.38
C VAL A 127 12.66 9.73 -21.64
N ILE A 128 11.54 10.37 -21.28
CA ILE A 128 11.33 11.81 -21.37
C ILE A 128 11.06 12.34 -19.97
N SER A 129 11.92 13.22 -19.46
CA SER A 129 11.68 13.90 -18.18
C SER A 129 12.54 15.16 -18.05
N PRO A 130 12.00 16.28 -17.55
CA PRO A 130 12.80 17.48 -17.28
C PRO A 130 13.73 17.32 -16.07
N ARG A 131 13.68 16.18 -15.36
CA ARG A 131 14.55 15.89 -14.21
C ARG A 131 15.47 14.71 -14.52
N ASN A 132 16.76 14.97 -14.70
CA ASN A 132 17.78 13.98 -15.09
C ASN A 132 18.22 13.01 -13.99
N PHE A 133 17.49 12.96 -12.87
CA PHE A 133 17.74 12.08 -11.73
C PHE A 133 16.43 11.50 -11.17
N PHE A 134 16.53 10.30 -10.60
CA PHE A 134 15.55 9.77 -9.66
C PHE A 134 15.73 10.44 -8.29
N LEU A 135 14.61 10.77 -7.65
CA LEU A 135 14.57 11.39 -6.32
C LEU A 135 13.94 10.42 -5.29
N PHE A 136 14.69 10.07 -4.25
CA PHE A 136 14.20 9.29 -3.13
C PHE A 136 13.42 10.18 -2.14
N THR A 137 12.19 10.55 -2.53
CA THR A 137 11.35 11.55 -1.84
C THR A 137 11.11 11.37 -0.33
N PRO A 138 11.09 10.17 0.29
CA PRO A 138 10.85 10.04 1.74
C PRO A 138 11.95 10.65 2.63
N LEU A 139 13.15 10.90 2.09
CA LEU A 139 14.25 11.54 2.81
C LEU A 139 14.45 13.00 2.38
N LEU A 140 13.49 13.57 1.64
CA LEU A 140 13.50 14.98 1.24
C LEU A 140 13.30 15.96 2.42
N PRO A 141 12.48 15.67 3.46
CA PRO A 141 12.40 16.52 4.64
C PRO A 141 13.77 16.73 5.30
N SER A 142 14.56 15.67 5.47
CA SER A 142 15.92 15.70 6.01
C SER A 142 16.93 16.55 5.21
N CYS A 143 16.61 16.93 3.96
CA CYS A 143 17.45 17.83 3.18
C CYS A 143 17.18 19.32 3.45
N THR A 144 16.00 19.66 3.98
CA THR A 144 15.62 21.05 4.33
C THR A 144 16.45 21.63 5.48
N THR A 145 17.06 20.77 6.28
CA THR A 145 17.84 21.07 7.50
C THR A 145 19.26 20.49 7.44
N GLY A 146 19.73 20.03 6.27
CA GLY A 146 21.07 19.47 6.13
C GLY A 146 21.34 18.16 6.90
N THR A 147 20.33 17.54 7.56
CA THR A 147 20.44 16.22 8.21
C THR A 147 20.90 15.13 7.22
N ILE A 148 20.47 15.23 5.96
CA ILE A 148 20.92 14.42 4.81
C ILE A 148 21.23 15.36 3.64
N GLU A 149 22.30 15.11 2.88
CA GLU A 149 22.59 15.92 1.71
C GLU A 149 21.77 15.52 0.47
N HIS A 150 21.41 16.51 -0.33
CA HIS A 150 20.57 16.37 -1.53
C HIS A 150 21.14 15.32 -2.50
N ARG A 151 22.47 15.33 -2.67
CA ARG A 151 23.23 14.42 -3.54
C ARG A 151 23.20 12.94 -3.10
N SER A 152 22.76 12.67 -1.87
CA SER A 152 22.65 11.35 -1.24
C SER A 152 21.29 10.71 -1.52
N ILE A 153 20.25 11.50 -1.78
CA ILE A 153 18.90 11.02 -2.14
C ILE A 153 18.60 11.07 -3.66
N MET A 154 19.52 11.65 -4.44
CA MET A 154 19.47 11.72 -5.91
C MET A 154 20.28 10.60 -6.58
N GLU A 155 19.70 9.90 -7.55
CA GLU A 155 20.37 8.88 -8.39
C GLU A 155 20.29 9.29 -9.88
N PRO A 156 21.42 9.59 -10.56
CA PRO A 156 21.41 10.08 -11.94
C PRO A 156 20.77 9.09 -12.93
N LEU A 157 19.79 9.55 -13.71
CA LEU A 157 19.11 8.72 -14.71
C LEU A 157 20.10 8.20 -15.76
N ARG A 158 21.09 9.02 -16.13
CA ARG A 158 22.18 8.63 -17.06
C ARG A 158 23.02 7.47 -16.52
N HIS A 159 23.15 7.30 -15.19
CA HIS A 159 23.79 6.11 -14.59
C HIS A 159 22.88 4.87 -14.69
N ILE A 160 21.58 5.02 -14.38
CA ILE A 160 20.59 3.93 -14.45
C ILE A 160 20.48 3.35 -15.87
N ILE A 161 20.37 4.21 -16.90
CA ILE A 161 20.24 3.76 -18.30
C ILE A 161 21.53 3.16 -18.88
N ARG A 162 22.71 3.62 -18.42
CA ARG A 162 24.00 3.11 -18.93
C ARG A 162 24.25 1.65 -18.54
N HIS A 163 23.58 1.14 -17.50
CA HIS A 163 23.65 -0.27 -17.06
C HIS A 163 22.58 -1.17 -17.70
N LYS A 164 21.91 -0.71 -18.78
CA LYS A 164 20.99 -1.54 -19.57
C LYS A 164 21.67 -2.25 -20.73
N LYS A 165 21.18 -3.43 -21.09
CA LYS A 165 21.72 -4.23 -22.19
C LYS A 165 21.58 -3.55 -23.55
N ARG A 166 20.51 -2.78 -23.75
CA ARG A 166 20.31 -1.90 -24.91
C ARG A 166 20.42 -0.45 -24.45
N ALA A 167 20.93 0.41 -25.32
CA ALA A 167 20.94 1.84 -25.12
C ALA A 167 19.51 2.35 -24.97
N VAL A 168 19.23 3.04 -23.86
CA VAL A 168 17.97 3.72 -23.62
C VAL A 168 18.19 5.20 -23.90
N GLN A 169 17.42 5.78 -24.80
CA GLN A 169 17.51 7.20 -25.10
C GLN A 169 16.90 8.00 -23.95
N TYR A 170 17.49 9.15 -23.60
CA TYR A 170 16.95 10.05 -22.58
C TYR A 170 16.94 11.49 -23.08
N TYR A 171 15.73 12.07 -23.12
CA TYR A 171 15.49 13.47 -23.41
C TYR A 171 15.19 14.25 -22.12
N GLU A 172 16.00 15.27 -21.88
CA GLU A 172 15.90 16.19 -20.74
C GLU A 172 14.91 17.31 -21.08
N ALA A 173 13.64 16.92 -21.18
CA ALA A 173 12.55 17.73 -21.71
C ALA A 173 11.23 17.40 -20.99
N GLU A 174 10.30 18.35 -20.94
CA GLU A 174 8.94 18.09 -20.47
C GLU A 174 8.04 17.68 -21.65
N ALA A 175 7.19 16.67 -21.41
CA ALA A 175 6.12 16.30 -22.33
C ALA A 175 4.99 17.33 -22.21
N THR A 176 4.82 18.19 -23.21
CA THR A 176 3.83 19.28 -23.19
C THR A 176 2.46 18.83 -23.68
N LYS A 177 2.43 17.89 -24.64
CA LYS A 177 1.19 17.26 -25.14
C LYS A 177 1.44 15.77 -25.45
N ILE A 178 0.43 14.94 -25.21
CA ILE A 178 0.36 13.57 -25.72
C ILE A 178 -0.72 13.54 -26.79
N ASP A 179 -0.44 12.97 -27.96
CA ASP A 179 -1.39 12.74 -29.03
C ASP A 179 -1.62 11.23 -29.14
N ALA A 180 -2.77 10.76 -28.64
CA ALA A 180 -3.06 9.34 -28.53
C ALA A 180 -3.41 8.68 -29.87
N GLU A 181 -3.91 9.47 -30.83
CA GLU A 181 -4.33 8.99 -32.16
C GLU A 181 -3.13 8.92 -33.11
N ARG A 182 -2.34 10.01 -33.20
CA ARG A 182 -1.09 10.05 -33.99
C ARG A 182 0.07 9.27 -33.34
N ARG A 183 -0.11 8.82 -32.09
CA ARG A 183 0.90 8.14 -31.24
C ARG A 183 2.22 8.89 -31.16
N VAL A 184 2.14 10.18 -30.85
CA VAL A 184 3.31 11.04 -30.60
C VAL A 184 3.22 11.75 -29.26
N VAL A 185 4.37 12.01 -28.64
CA VAL A 185 4.49 12.93 -27.50
C VAL A 185 5.22 14.18 -27.98
N LYS A 186 4.60 15.36 -27.86
CA LYS A 186 5.30 16.63 -28.05
C LYS A 186 6.13 16.92 -26.81
N ILE A 187 7.43 17.18 -27.01
CA ILE A 187 8.36 17.55 -25.96
C ILE A 187 8.92 18.96 -26.20
N SER A 188 9.25 19.64 -25.10
CA SER A 188 9.88 20.95 -25.10
C SER A 188 11.04 20.98 -24.11
N ASP A 189 12.18 21.50 -24.55
CA ASP A 189 13.38 21.71 -23.74
C ASP A 189 13.26 23.02 -22.95
N PHE A 190 13.37 22.93 -21.62
CA PHE A 190 13.27 24.06 -20.70
C PHE A 190 14.62 24.59 -20.22
N SER A 191 15.75 24.04 -20.66
CA SER A 191 17.10 24.57 -20.43
C SER A 191 17.23 26.04 -20.85
N ASP A 192 17.87 26.88 -20.03
CA ASP A 192 18.18 28.27 -20.42
C ASP A 192 19.17 28.33 -21.61
N ILE A 193 19.96 27.27 -21.79
CA ILE A 193 20.82 27.08 -22.97
C ILE A 193 19.99 26.35 -24.04
N LYS A 194 19.55 27.09 -25.07
CA LYS A 194 18.79 26.53 -26.21
C LYS A 194 19.70 26.11 -27.36
N GLY A 195 19.37 24.98 -28.00
CA GLY A 195 19.90 24.59 -29.31
C GLY A 195 19.00 25.05 -30.48
N THR A 196 19.37 24.68 -31.70
CA THR A 196 18.58 24.97 -32.93
C THR A 196 17.18 24.34 -32.91
N VAL A 197 16.99 23.27 -32.14
CA VAL A 197 15.70 22.61 -31.91
C VAL A 197 15.45 22.61 -30.40
N SER A 198 14.39 23.30 -29.97
CA SER A 198 13.92 23.30 -28.58
C SER A 198 12.59 22.57 -28.39
N GLU A 199 11.87 22.26 -29.46
CA GLU A 199 10.62 21.47 -29.43
C GLU A 199 10.63 20.42 -30.54
N THR A 200 10.08 19.24 -30.27
CA THR A 200 9.90 18.18 -31.27
C THR A 200 8.76 17.24 -30.86
N GLU A 201 8.29 16.42 -31.79
CA GLU A 201 7.47 15.24 -31.49
C GLU A 201 8.36 13.99 -31.39
N VAL A 202 7.93 13.02 -30.56
CA VAL A 202 8.57 11.70 -30.39
C VAL A 202 7.50 10.62 -30.58
N PRO A 203 7.61 9.74 -31.58
CA PRO A 203 6.64 8.68 -31.83
C PRO A 203 6.79 7.51 -30.85
N PHE A 204 5.70 6.75 -30.65
CA PHE A 204 5.68 5.55 -29.81
C PHE A 204 4.82 4.41 -30.37
N ASP A 205 5.25 3.17 -30.11
CA ASP A 205 4.37 2.00 -30.19
C ASP A 205 3.60 1.81 -28.88
N TYR A 206 4.29 2.06 -27.76
CA TYR A 206 3.77 1.95 -26.40
C TYR A 206 4.18 3.15 -25.56
N LEU A 207 3.27 3.67 -24.74
CA LEU A 207 3.50 4.84 -23.87
C LEU A 207 3.21 4.49 -22.40
N VAL A 208 4.10 4.86 -21.49
CA VAL A 208 3.87 4.80 -20.04
C VAL A 208 3.94 6.21 -19.46
N VAL A 209 2.80 6.71 -19.00
CA VAL A 209 2.67 7.99 -18.32
C VAL A 209 3.03 7.83 -16.84
N GLY A 210 4.15 8.40 -16.42
CA GLY A 210 4.62 8.36 -15.02
C GLY A 210 5.13 9.70 -14.51
N VAL A 211 4.51 10.79 -14.97
CA VAL A 211 4.85 12.18 -14.62
C VAL A 211 4.45 12.57 -13.19
N GLY A 212 3.61 11.76 -12.54
CA GLY A 212 3.11 12.02 -11.18
C GLY A 212 2.27 13.29 -11.07
N ALA A 213 2.14 13.80 -9.84
CA ALA A 213 1.35 14.98 -9.52
C ALA A 213 2.19 16.28 -9.41
N GLU A 214 1.50 17.41 -9.45
CA GLU A 214 1.94 18.73 -9.00
C GLU A 214 1.32 19.07 -7.63
N ASN A 215 1.77 20.14 -6.98
CA ASN A 215 1.24 20.56 -5.68
C ASN A 215 -0.15 21.22 -5.82
N ALA A 216 -1.11 20.81 -4.97
CA ALA A 216 -2.44 21.41 -4.96
C ALA A 216 -2.51 22.60 -4.00
N THR A 217 -2.88 23.76 -4.52
CA THR A 217 -3.13 24.99 -3.75
C THR A 217 -4.59 25.15 -3.34
N PHE A 218 -5.48 24.26 -3.80
CA PHE A 218 -6.93 24.29 -3.59
C PHE A 218 -7.63 25.61 -3.98
N GLY A 219 -6.98 26.44 -4.80
CA GLY A 219 -7.46 27.78 -5.16
C GLY A 219 -7.27 28.85 -4.08
N ILE A 220 -6.54 28.54 -3.00
CA ILE A 220 -6.28 29.46 -1.88
C ILE A 220 -5.31 30.56 -2.36
N PRO A 221 -5.67 31.86 -2.27
CA PRO A 221 -4.80 32.96 -2.72
C PRO A 221 -3.52 33.07 -1.90
N GLY A 222 -2.40 33.40 -2.55
CA GLY A 222 -1.09 33.64 -1.93
C GLY A 222 -0.23 32.39 -1.73
N VAL A 223 -0.75 31.18 -1.97
CA VAL A 223 -0.01 29.92 -1.76
C VAL A 223 1.12 29.73 -2.77
N ARG A 224 0.95 30.12 -4.05
CA ARG A 224 2.04 30.02 -5.04
C ARG A 224 3.05 31.16 -4.91
N GLU A 225 2.60 32.26 -4.31
CA GLU A 225 3.29 33.55 -4.27
C GLU A 225 4.23 33.67 -3.06
N HIS A 226 3.89 33.03 -1.93
CA HIS A 226 4.60 33.23 -0.66
C HIS A 226 5.09 31.93 0.01
N ALA A 227 4.30 30.84 -0.05
CA ALA A 227 4.69 29.56 0.56
C ALA A 227 5.82 28.87 -0.22
N CYS A 228 6.65 28.08 0.47
CA CYS A 228 7.45 27.04 -0.16
C CYS A 228 6.64 25.75 -0.30
N PHE A 229 6.81 25.00 -1.38
CA PHE A 229 6.37 23.61 -1.44
C PHE A 229 7.45 22.69 -0.83
N LEU A 230 7.18 21.37 -0.77
CA LEU A 230 8.17 20.34 -0.42
C LEU A 230 7.91 19.07 -1.24
N LYS A 231 8.30 19.09 -2.52
CA LYS A 231 8.08 18.01 -3.51
C LYS A 231 9.37 17.62 -4.25
N GLU A 232 10.24 18.58 -4.56
CA GLU A 232 11.48 18.42 -5.33
C GLU A 232 12.73 18.94 -4.58
N ILE A 233 13.93 18.70 -5.15
CA ILE A 233 15.22 19.13 -4.56
C ILE A 233 15.31 20.65 -4.41
N GLN A 234 14.85 21.39 -5.41
CA GLN A 234 14.86 22.86 -5.43
C GLN A 234 13.99 23.44 -4.30
N ASP A 235 12.89 22.78 -3.97
CA ASP A 235 12.02 23.17 -2.85
C ASP A 235 12.75 23.06 -1.52
N ALA A 236 13.44 21.93 -1.27
CA ALA A 236 14.18 21.71 -0.04
C ALA A 236 15.35 22.71 0.10
N GLN A 237 16.05 23.03 -1.00
CA GLN A 237 17.06 24.08 -1.03
C GLN A 237 16.47 25.47 -0.76
N GLN A 238 15.28 25.79 -1.29
CA GLN A 238 14.60 27.06 -1.05
C GLN A 238 14.12 27.19 0.41
N ILE A 239 13.58 26.11 1.00
CA ILE A 239 13.21 26.05 2.42
C ILE A 239 14.46 26.31 3.26
N ARG A 240 15.53 25.53 3.06
CA ARG A 240 16.78 25.64 3.81
C ARG A 240 17.35 27.06 3.75
N LYS A 241 17.35 27.68 2.57
CA LYS A 241 17.74 29.09 2.42
C LYS A 241 16.82 30.03 3.20
N LYS A 242 15.49 29.91 3.09
CA LYS A 242 14.54 30.78 3.82
C LYS A 242 14.65 30.62 5.34
N VAL A 243 14.94 29.42 5.87
CA VAL A 243 15.22 29.21 7.31
C VAL A 243 16.40 30.09 7.75
N MET A 244 17.52 30.03 7.03
CA MET A 244 18.71 30.83 7.35
C MET A 244 18.47 32.34 7.12
N ASP A 245 17.79 32.72 6.03
CA ASP A 245 17.42 34.12 5.76
C ASP A 245 16.57 34.69 6.93
N CYS A 246 15.65 33.90 7.51
CA CYS A 246 14.85 34.33 8.65
C CYS A 246 15.68 34.49 9.93
N ILE A 247 16.61 33.56 10.21
CA ILE A 247 17.53 33.63 11.35
C ILE A 247 18.41 34.87 11.26
N GLU A 248 19.08 35.10 10.13
CA GLU A 248 19.95 36.27 9.88
C GLU A 248 19.18 37.61 9.86
N THR A 249 17.88 37.58 9.52
CA THR A 249 17.02 38.77 9.61
C THR A 249 16.54 39.03 11.05
N ALA A 250 16.45 37.99 11.89
CA ALA A 250 16.09 38.10 13.30
C ALA A 250 17.28 38.53 14.20
N THR A 251 18.51 38.16 13.82
CA THR A 251 19.75 38.65 14.47
C THR A 251 20.14 40.07 14.05
N PHE A 252 19.50 40.64 13.03
CA PHE A 252 19.85 41.97 12.51
C PHE A 252 19.72 43.06 13.58
N LYS A 253 20.63 44.04 13.54
CA LYS A 253 20.72 45.12 14.53
C LYS A 253 19.41 45.93 14.59
N ASP A 254 19.00 46.26 15.81
CA ASP A 254 17.81 47.08 16.12
C ASP A 254 16.45 46.47 15.72
N GLN A 255 16.41 45.18 15.35
CA GLN A 255 15.17 44.46 15.07
C GLN A 255 14.28 44.37 16.33
N THR A 256 12.97 44.59 16.18
CA THR A 256 12.02 44.55 17.31
C THR A 256 11.72 43.11 17.75
N GLU A 257 11.20 42.94 18.96
CA GLU A 257 10.96 41.61 19.53
C GLU A 257 9.80 40.89 18.82
N GLU A 258 8.75 41.61 18.47
CA GLU A 258 7.58 41.10 17.74
C GLU A 258 7.95 40.64 16.32
N GLU A 259 8.90 41.32 15.67
CA GLU A 259 9.40 40.94 14.35
C GLU A 259 10.34 39.73 14.43
N LYS A 260 11.11 39.57 15.52
CA LYS A 260 11.87 38.33 15.77
C LYS A 260 10.95 37.14 16.01
N GLU A 261 9.93 37.30 16.86
CA GLU A 261 8.90 36.27 17.06
C GLU A 261 8.23 35.89 15.74
N ARG A 262 7.87 36.85 14.89
CA ARG A 262 7.34 36.55 13.55
C ARG A 262 8.36 35.78 12.70
N LEU A 263 9.58 36.30 12.54
CA LEU A 263 10.60 35.70 11.67
C LEU A 263 10.96 34.28 12.08
N LEU A 264 10.93 33.98 13.38
CA LEU A 264 11.26 32.68 13.94
C LEU A 264 10.04 31.76 14.12
N HIS A 265 8.85 32.21 13.74
CA HIS A 265 7.64 31.39 13.67
C HIS A 265 7.53 30.71 12.29
N MET A 266 7.77 29.40 12.28
CA MET A 266 7.70 28.54 11.10
C MET A 266 6.36 27.80 11.06
N VAL A 267 5.62 27.95 9.98
CA VAL A 267 4.28 27.36 9.81
C VAL A 267 4.30 26.28 8.73
N ILE A 268 3.83 25.08 9.06
CA ILE A 268 3.75 23.93 8.16
C ILE A 268 2.27 23.61 7.93
N VAL A 269 1.84 23.51 6.67
CA VAL A 269 0.46 23.18 6.30
C VAL A 269 0.40 21.75 5.76
N GLY A 270 -0.29 20.87 6.50
CA GLY A 270 -0.44 19.45 6.22
C GLY A 270 0.14 18.56 7.32
N GLY A 271 -0.73 17.82 8.02
CA GLY A 271 -0.40 16.80 9.02
C GLY A 271 -0.17 15.40 8.44
N GLY A 272 0.07 15.29 7.13
CA GLY A 272 0.57 14.05 6.52
C GLY A 272 2.07 13.85 6.81
N PRO A 273 2.64 12.67 6.48
CA PRO A 273 4.03 12.32 6.80
C PRO A 273 5.03 13.41 6.41
N THR A 274 4.97 13.96 5.18
CA THR A 274 5.90 15.02 4.73
C THR A 274 5.94 16.25 5.64
N GLY A 275 4.80 16.69 6.18
CA GLY A 275 4.74 17.86 7.07
C GLY A 275 5.12 17.54 8.51
N ILE A 276 4.82 16.33 8.98
CA ILE A 276 5.21 15.82 10.30
C ILE A 276 6.72 15.57 10.36
N GLU A 277 7.28 14.87 9.37
CA GLU A 277 8.71 14.60 9.25
C GLU A 277 9.51 15.92 9.10
N PHE A 278 9.01 16.89 8.34
CA PHE A 278 9.62 18.22 8.26
C PHE A 278 9.53 19.01 9.58
N ALA A 279 8.38 19.01 10.27
CA ALA A 279 8.25 19.70 11.55
C ALA A 279 9.19 19.12 12.63
N GLY A 280 9.40 17.80 12.64
CA GLY A 280 10.37 17.12 13.51
C GLY A 280 11.83 17.46 13.14
N GLU A 281 12.22 17.26 11.88
CA GLU A 281 13.57 17.62 11.38
C GLU A 281 13.93 19.10 11.66
N LEU A 282 12.94 19.99 11.52
CA LEU A 282 13.08 21.41 11.80
C LEU A 282 13.31 21.65 13.29
N HIS A 283 12.44 21.14 14.17
CA HIS A 283 12.62 21.23 15.62
C HIS A 283 14.02 20.75 16.06
N ASP A 284 14.46 19.60 15.54
CA ASP A 284 15.75 19.02 15.92
C ASP A 284 16.93 19.89 15.48
N PHE A 285 16.88 20.53 14.30
CA PHE A 285 17.89 21.52 13.91
C PHE A 285 17.92 22.73 14.86
N PHE A 286 16.77 23.23 15.31
CA PHE A 286 16.74 24.40 16.19
C PHE A 286 17.24 24.09 17.60
N GLU A 287 16.84 22.97 18.19
CA GLU A 287 17.29 22.55 19.53
C GLU A 287 18.72 22.00 19.54
N GLU A 288 19.12 21.20 18.54
CA GLU A 288 20.46 20.63 18.51
C GLU A 288 21.52 21.58 17.95
N ASP A 289 21.22 22.42 16.96
CA ASP A 289 22.23 23.25 16.28
C ASP A 289 22.05 24.76 16.56
N LEU A 290 20.89 25.37 16.23
CA LEU A 290 20.75 26.83 16.39
C LEU A 290 20.91 27.29 17.85
N ARG A 291 20.36 26.55 18.81
CA ARG A 291 20.48 26.85 20.26
C ARG A 291 21.93 26.91 20.76
N LYS A 292 22.88 26.31 20.03
CA LYS A 292 24.33 26.39 20.31
C LYS A 292 25.02 27.54 19.56
N TRP A 293 24.53 27.93 18.40
CA TRP A 293 25.16 28.93 17.52
C TRP A 293 24.65 30.35 17.75
N VAL A 294 23.35 30.52 18.01
CA VAL A 294 22.69 31.83 18.18
C VAL A 294 21.72 31.78 19.37
N PRO A 295 22.22 31.68 20.61
CA PRO A 295 21.38 31.49 21.80
C PRO A 295 20.43 32.67 22.08
N ASP A 296 20.81 33.89 21.69
CA ASP A 296 20.10 35.15 22.01
C ASP A 296 18.71 35.31 21.36
N ILE A 297 18.34 34.41 20.45
CA ILE A 297 17.02 34.34 19.80
C ILE A 297 16.42 32.92 19.77
N ALA A 298 17.11 31.92 20.32
CA ALA A 298 16.69 30.51 20.21
C ALA A 298 15.40 30.21 21.00
N ASP A 299 15.12 31.00 22.04
CA ASP A 299 13.90 30.95 22.86
C ASP A 299 12.64 31.45 22.13
N LYS A 300 12.81 32.28 21.10
CA LYS A 300 11.73 32.82 20.25
C LYS A 300 11.36 31.88 19.09
N PHE A 301 12.07 30.77 18.94
CA PHE A 301 11.76 29.82 17.88
C PHE A 301 10.43 29.11 18.11
N LYS A 302 9.60 29.02 17.06
CA LYS A 302 8.28 28.42 17.13
C LYS A 302 7.93 27.62 15.88
N VAL A 303 7.55 26.35 16.07
CA VAL A 303 6.94 25.52 15.03
C VAL A 303 5.42 25.52 15.22
N THR A 304 4.66 25.63 14.12
CA THR A 304 3.21 25.38 14.15
C THR A 304 2.77 24.57 12.93
N LEU A 305 2.23 23.38 13.17
CA LEU A 305 1.67 22.53 12.13
C LEU A 305 0.15 22.74 12.06
N VAL A 306 -0.36 23.02 10.86
CA VAL A 306 -1.77 23.30 10.57
C VAL A 306 -2.34 22.17 9.72
N GLU A 307 -3.41 21.53 10.21
CA GLU A 307 -4.13 20.46 9.51
C GLU A 307 -5.63 20.74 9.52
N ALA A 308 -6.29 20.60 8.37
CA ALA A 308 -7.72 20.84 8.20
C ALA A 308 -8.58 19.67 8.71
N LEU A 309 -8.04 18.45 8.70
CA LEU A 309 -8.67 17.26 9.27
C LEU A 309 -8.60 17.25 10.82
N PRO A 310 -9.39 16.40 11.51
CA PRO A 310 -9.39 16.31 12.96
C PRO A 310 -8.10 15.79 13.60
N ASN A 311 -7.31 15.01 12.86
CA ASN A 311 -6.14 14.28 13.34
C ASN A 311 -4.95 14.48 12.38
N VAL A 312 -3.72 14.47 12.90
CA VAL A 312 -2.51 14.24 12.08
C VAL A 312 -2.35 12.75 11.74
N LEU A 313 -1.47 12.43 10.78
CA LEU A 313 -1.13 11.06 10.36
C LEU A 313 -2.33 10.09 10.19
N PRO A 314 -3.39 10.46 9.44
CA PRO A 314 -4.67 9.71 9.42
C PRO A 314 -4.60 8.31 8.79
N MET A 315 -3.43 7.87 8.31
CA MET A 315 -3.17 6.51 7.82
C MET A 315 -2.60 5.57 8.90
N PHE A 316 -2.28 6.06 10.09
CA PHE A 316 -1.77 5.27 11.22
C PHE A 316 -2.89 4.99 12.24
N SER A 317 -2.70 3.96 13.07
CA SER A 317 -3.61 3.67 14.18
C SER A 317 -3.70 4.83 15.21
N LYS A 318 -4.88 4.98 15.84
CA LYS A 318 -5.17 6.08 16.80
C LYS A 318 -4.13 6.23 17.91
N ALA A 319 -3.58 5.13 18.41
CA ALA A 319 -2.54 5.15 19.44
C ALA A 319 -1.20 5.76 18.95
N LEU A 320 -0.86 5.59 17.67
CA LEU A 320 0.32 6.23 17.07
C LEU A 320 0.08 7.71 16.76
N ILE A 321 -1.16 8.09 16.43
CA ILE A 321 -1.57 9.50 16.31
C ILE A 321 -1.46 10.20 17.67
N GLU A 322 -2.06 9.63 18.73
CA GLU A 322 -1.99 10.16 20.10
C GLU A 322 -0.54 10.23 20.62
N TYR A 323 0.29 9.24 20.29
CA TYR A 323 1.73 9.26 20.61
C TYR A 323 2.50 10.36 19.85
N THR A 324 2.15 10.62 18.59
CA THR A 324 2.74 11.69 17.78
C THR A 324 2.32 13.06 18.29
N GLU A 325 1.03 13.28 18.55
CA GLU A 325 0.51 14.54 19.10
C GLU A 325 1.05 14.82 20.51
N LYS A 326 1.20 13.78 21.35
CA LYS A 326 1.90 13.91 22.65
C LYS A 326 3.36 14.26 22.46
N THR A 327 4.09 13.56 21.58
CA THR A 327 5.50 13.83 21.30
C THR A 327 5.69 15.27 20.84
N PHE A 328 4.93 15.73 19.84
CA PHE A 328 4.98 17.10 19.35
C PHE A 328 4.70 18.12 20.46
N LYS A 329 3.74 17.86 21.35
CA LYS A 329 3.47 18.72 22.51
C LYS A 329 4.61 18.73 23.53
N ASP A 330 5.21 17.58 23.82
CA ASP A 330 6.35 17.47 24.75
C ASP A 330 7.60 18.18 24.18
N GLU A 331 7.79 18.16 22.85
CA GLU A 331 8.81 18.90 22.10
C GLU A 331 8.34 20.32 21.64
N ASN A 332 7.34 20.93 22.30
CA ASN A 332 6.83 22.29 22.05
C ASN A 332 6.31 22.63 20.62
N ILE A 333 6.16 21.66 19.72
CA ILE A 333 5.60 21.85 18.38
C ILE A 333 4.07 22.05 18.46
N GLN A 334 3.58 23.24 18.09
CA GLN A 334 2.15 23.55 18.18
C GLN A 334 1.36 22.88 17.03
N VAL A 335 0.68 21.76 17.31
CA VAL A 335 -0.27 21.13 16.37
C VAL A 335 -1.63 21.83 16.44
N ARG A 336 -2.16 22.23 15.27
CA ARG A 336 -3.48 22.83 15.07
C ARG A 336 -4.29 22.02 14.06
N THR A 337 -4.97 20.97 14.51
CA THR A 337 -5.97 20.25 13.71
C THR A 337 -7.26 21.05 13.54
N LYS A 338 -8.18 20.59 12.68
CA LYS A 338 -9.45 21.26 12.32
C LYS A 338 -9.30 22.72 11.86
N THR A 339 -8.12 23.09 11.37
CA THR A 339 -7.70 24.46 11.05
C THR A 339 -7.38 24.55 9.56
N MET A 340 -8.22 25.27 8.81
CA MET A 340 -8.12 25.37 7.35
C MET A 340 -7.59 26.74 6.93
N VAL A 341 -6.48 26.78 6.20
CA VAL A 341 -5.98 28.03 5.58
C VAL A 341 -6.98 28.53 4.53
N LYS A 342 -7.26 29.83 4.53
CA LYS A 342 -8.21 30.50 3.61
C LYS A 342 -7.55 31.51 2.69
N LYS A 343 -6.44 32.12 3.12
CA LYS A 343 -5.62 33.05 2.36
C LYS A 343 -4.21 33.10 2.97
N VAL A 344 -3.22 33.33 2.13
CA VAL A 344 -1.82 33.56 2.50
C VAL A 344 -1.44 34.98 2.10
N THR A 345 -0.62 35.63 2.92
CA THR A 345 0.08 36.90 2.60
C THR A 345 1.59 36.67 2.72
N ASP A 346 2.39 37.70 2.48
CA ASP A 346 3.85 37.68 2.62
C ASP A 346 4.35 37.51 4.08
N ARG A 347 3.50 37.80 5.08
CA ARG A 347 3.89 37.85 6.50
C ARG A 347 2.95 37.10 7.46
N SER A 348 1.79 36.65 6.99
CA SER A 348 0.80 35.90 7.78
C SER A 348 -0.12 35.02 6.93
N ILE A 349 -0.78 34.06 7.57
CA ILE A 349 -1.89 33.28 6.99
C ILE A 349 -3.21 33.59 7.70
N GLU A 350 -4.30 33.63 6.95
CA GLU A 350 -5.67 33.64 7.47
C GLU A 350 -6.19 32.21 7.55
N VAL A 351 -6.64 31.79 8.73
CA VAL A 351 -7.14 30.42 8.99
C VAL A 351 -8.56 30.43 9.54
N GLU A 352 -9.32 29.38 9.24
CA GLU A 352 -10.62 29.07 9.82
C GLU A 352 -10.50 27.85 10.73
N VAL A 353 -10.69 28.05 12.02
CA VAL A 353 -10.57 27.04 13.08
C VAL A 353 -11.96 26.55 13.42
N THR A 354 -12.20 25.24 13.35
CA THR A 354 -13.45 24.65 13.85
C THR A 354 -13.28 24.24 15.32
N GLN A 355 -13.96 24.96 16.21
CA GLN A 355 -13.90 24.78 17.66
C GLN A 355 -14.66 23.51 18.12
N ALA A 356 -14.57 23.19 19.41
CA ALA A 356 -15.12 21.95 19.98
C ALA A 356 -16.66 21.88 19.98
N ASP A 357 -17.31 23.04 19.97
CA ASP A 357 -18.76 23.25 19.81
C ASP A 357 -19.22 23.25 18.35
N GLY A 358 -18.29 23.18 17.39
CA GLY A 358 -18.54 23.26 15.95
C GLY A 358 -18.49 24.68 15.38
N ASN A 359 -18.33 25.72 16.20
CA ASN A 359 -18.23 27.10 15.71
C ASN A 359 -16.95 27.33 14.91
N LYS A 360 -17.03 28.22 13.92
CA LYS A 360 -15.92 28.54 13.01
C LYS A 360 -15.39 29.95 13.27
N VAL A 361 -14.18 30.03 13.81
CA VAL A 361 -13.51 31.30 14.11
C VAL A 361 -12.42 31.55 13.08
N LYS A 362 -12.31 32.79 12.61
CA LYS A 362 -11.19 33.24 11.77
C LYS A 362 -10.08 33.80 12.63
N GLU A 363 -8.86 33.36 12.39
CA GLU A 363 -7.65 33.87 13.02
C GLU A 363 -6.61 34.28 11.96
N THR A 364 -5.69 35.16 12.35
CA THR A 364 -4.48 35.47 11.56
C THR A 364 -3.28 34.93 12.30
N VAL A 365 -2.46 34.11 11.64
CA VAL A 365 -1.24 33.55 12.21
C VAL A 365 -0.04 34.19 11.49
N PRO A 366 0.80 34.99 12.17
CA PRO A 366 2.03 35.54 11.59
C PRO A 366 3.03 34.41 11.29
N TYR A 367 3.95 34.62 10.35
CA TYR A 367 5.02 33.65 10.07
C TYR A 367 6.27 34.30 9.44
N GLY A 368 7.42 33.63 9.56
CA GLY A 368 8.67 33.91 8.83
C GLY A 368 8.85 32.96 7.64
N LEU A 369 8.69 31.65 7.89
CA LEU A 369 8.56 30.62 6.86
C LEU A 369 7.15 30.00 6.86
N LEU A 370 6.62 29.78 5.65
CA LEU A 370 5.43 28.96 5.40
C LEU A 370 5.78 27.82 4.44
N VAL A 371 5.53 26.58 4.84
CA VAL A 371 5.73 25.37 4.01
C VAL A 371 4.39 24.67 3.75
N TRP A 372 4.09 24.42 2.49
CA TRP A 372 2.87 23.80 2.00
C TRP A 372 3.12 22.33 1.63
N ALA A 373 2.93 21.45 2.63
CA ALA A 373 3.21 20.01 2.55
C ALA A 373 1.94 19.17 2.28
N THR A 374 0.88 19.77 1.73
CA THR A 374 -0.41 19.11 1.49
C THR A 374 -0.90 19.24 0.04
N GLY A 375 -1.64 18.22 -0.42
CA GLY A 375 -2.37 18.22 -1.68
C GLY A 375 -1.57 17.86 -2.93
N ASN A 376 -2.07 16.87 -3.69
CA ASN A 376 -1.62 16.53 -5.04
C ASN A 376 -2.67 16.98 -6.07
N ALA A 377 -2.24 17.54 -7.20
CA ALA A 377 -3.07 17.95 -8.33
C ALA A 377 -2.57 17.36 -9.66
N VAL A 378 -3.46 17.29 -10.66
CA VAL A 378 -3.21 16.68 -11.96
C VAL A 378 -2.50 17.67 -12.90
N ARG A 379 -1.26 17.34 -13.30
CA ARG A 379 -0.42 18.13 -14.22
C ARG A 379 -1.12 18.44 -15.55
N GLY A 380 -0.73 19.55 -16.19
CA GLY A 380 -1.29 20.04 -17.46
C GLY A 380 -1.40 18.97 -18.55
N VAL A 381 -0.30 18.30 -18.90
CA VAL A 381 -0.27 17.25 -19.95
C VAL A 381 -1.20 16.06 -19.67
N VAL A 382 -1.40 15.71 -18.40
CA VAL A 382 -2.31 14.63 -18.00
C VAL A 382 -3.76 15.09 -18.13
N ARG A 383 -4.03 16.35 -17.77
CA ARG A 383 -5.35 16.99 -17.88
C ARG A 383 -5.78 17.19 -19.33
N ASP A 384 -4.84 17.51 -20.22
CA ASP A 384 -5.06 17.58 -21.67
C ASP A 384 -5.44 16.20 -22.24
N LEU A 385 -4.67 15.15 -21.93
CA LEU A 385 -4.98 13.78 -22.36
C LEU A 385 -6.34 13.29 -21.81
N MET A 386 -6.70 13.64 -20.57
CA MET A 386 -8.04 13.38 -20.01
C MET A 386 -9.15 14.13 -20.75
N GLY A 387 -8.86 15.28 -21.37
CA GLY A 387 -9.80 16.04 -22.20
C GLY A 387 -9.98 15.46 -23.60
N GLN A 388 -8.95 14.80 -24.15
CA GLN A 388 -9.01 14.14 -25.46
C GLN A 388 -9.82 12.83 -25.46
N LEU A 389 -9.87 12.12 -24.32
CA LEU A 389 -10.40 10.75 -24.23
C LEU A 389 -11.80 10.69 -23.62
N PRO A 390 -12.87 10.30 -24.35
CA PRO A 390 -14.24 10.26 -23.83
C PRO A 390 -14.43 9.40 -22.56
N ALA A 391 -13.69 8.29 -22.44
CA ALA A 391 -13.71 7.43 -21.26
C ALA A 391 -13.18 8.12 -19.99
N GLN A 392 -12.32 9.13 -20.13
CA GLN A 392 -11.70 9.86 -19.02
C GLN A 392 -12.60 10.98 -18.46
N LYS A 393 -13.74 11.29 -19.12
CA LYS A 393 -14.67 12.40 -18.80
C LYS A 393 -15.11 12.47 -17.33
N ASN A 394 -15.21 11.33 -16.64
CA ASN A 394 -15.64 11.27 -15.24
C ASN A 394 -14.47 11.26 -14.23
N SER A 395 -13.22 11.05 -14.68
CA SER A 395 -12.08 11.06 -13.76
C SER A 395 -11.69 12.47 -13.33
N ARG A 396 -11.18 12.60 -12.09
CA ARG A 396 -10.82 13.88 -11.46
C ARG A 396 -9.46 13.87 -10.76
N ARG A 397 -8.93 12.68 -10.42
CA ARG A 397 -7.71 12.52 -9.60
C ARG A 397 -6.47 12.11 -10.42
N GLY A 398 -6.63 11.80 -11.70
CA GLY A 398 -5.61 11.31 -12.62
C GLY A 398 -6.24 10.59 -13.81
N LEU A 399 -5.45 9.90 -14.63
CA LEU A 399 -5.98 9.02 -15.68
C LEU A 399 -6.63 7.79 -15.04
N ALA A 400 -7.90 7.55 -15.35
CA ALA A 400 -8.57 6.29 -15.01
C ALA A 400 -7.90 5.14 -15.79
N VAL A 401 -7.63 4.05 -15.08
CA VAL A 401 -6.96 2.87 -15.60
C VAL A 401 -7.65 1.59 -15.11
N ASN A 402 -7.63 0.56 -15.96
CA ASN A 402 -8.07 -0.78 -15.59
C ASN A 402 -7.06 -1.48 -14.64
N ASP A 403 -7.39 -2.68 -14.16
CA ASP A 403 -6.50 -3.44 -13.25
C ASP A 403 -5.20 -3.96 -13.92
N TYR A 404 -4.97 -3.71 -15.22
CA TYR A 404 -3.66 -3.91 -15.88
C TYR A 404 -2.90 -2.58 -16.11
N LEU A 405 -3.41 -1.49 -15.53
CA LEU A 405 -2.89 -0.12 -15.57
C LEU A 405 -2.90 0.53 -16.98
N VAL A 406 -3.67 -0.03 -17.93
CA VAL A 406 -3.94 0.57 -19.24
C VAL A 406 -4.89 1.76 -19.04
N VAL A 407 -4.66 2.87 -19.73
CA VAL A 407 -5.53 4.06 -19.67
C VAL A 407 -6.86 3.76 -20.36
N ASP A 408 -7.97 3.95 -19.63
CA ASP A 408 -9.30 3.64 -20.13
C ASP A 408 -9.63 4.45 -21.39
N GLY A 409 -10.10 3.76 -22.42
CA GLY A 409 -10.33 4.32 -23.76
C GLY A 409 -9.11 4.34 -24.69
N THR A 410 -8.02 3.62 -24.36
CA THR A 410 -6.81 3.55 -25.19
C THR A 410 -6.32 2.11 -25.38
N GLU A 411 -5.53 1.90 -26.44
CA GLU A 411 -4.68 0.72 -26.60
C GLU A 411 -3.21 1.15 -26.67
N GLY A 412 -2.35 0.49 -25.89
CA GLY A 412 -0.91 0.78 -25.88
C GLY A 412 -0.48 1.98 -25.03
N ILE A 413 -1.38 2.59 -24.24
CA ILE A 413 -1.05 3.63 -23.26
C ILE A 413 -1.35 3.13 -21.85
N TRP A 414 -0.37 3.23 -20.96
CA TRP A 414 -0.48 2.90 -19.54
C TRP A 414 -0.20 4.14 -18.68
N SER A 415 -0.70 4.16 -17.45
CA SER A 415 -0.37 5.21 -16.46
C SER A 415 -0.03 4.59 -15.10
N LEU A 416 0.97 5.14 -14.41
CA LEU A 416 1.40 4.68 -13.08
C LEU A 416 1.62 5.83 -12.08
N GLY A 417 1.63 5.50 -10.77
CA GLY A 417 1.87 6.44 -9.68
C GLY A 417 0.82 7.56 -9.56
N ASP A 418 1.24 8.69 -9.00
CA ASP A 418 0.35 9.83 -8.64
C ASP A 418 -0.45 10.43 -9.81
N CYS A 419 -0.15 10.10 -11.08
CA CYS A 419 -0.95 10.53 -12.23
C CYS A 419 -2.07 9.55 -12.64
N SER A 420 -2.19 8.39 -11.99
CA SER A 420 -3.29 7.44 -12.20
C SER A 420 -4.38 7.55 -11.13
N ALA A 421 -5.63 7.64 -11.56
CA ALA A 421 -6.78 7.42 -10.69
C ALA A 421 -6.97 5.91 -10.48
N THR A 422 -6.63 5.42 -9.29
CA THR A 422 -6.83 4.02 -8.87
C THR A 422 -7.49 3.94 -7.50
N LYS A 423 -7.86 2.73 -7.07
CA LYS A 423 -8.36 2.42 -5.72
C LYS A 423 -7.29 2.51 -4.61
N TYR A 424 -6.06 2.91 -4.93
CA TYR A 424 -4.92 2.92 -4.02
C TYR A 424 -4.39 4.34 -3.76
N ALA A 425 -3.77 4.55 -2.58
CA ALA A 425 -3.25 5.85 -2.18
C ALA A 425 -2.01 6.28 -3.01
N PRO A 426 -1.89 7.57 -3.39
CA PRO A 426 -0.75 8.09 -4.16
C PRO A 426 0.51 8.08 -3.28
N THR A 427 1.32 7.02 -3.45
CA THR A 427 2.49 6.75 -2.59
C THR A 427 3.64 6.16 -3.40
N ALA A 428 4.87 6.39 -2.94
CA ALA A 428 6.07 5.75 -3.45
C ALA A 428 5.97 4.21 -3.50
N GLN A 429 5.32 3.60 -2.50
CA GLN A 429 5.14 2.15 -2.38
C GLN A 429 4.21 1.62 -3.50
N VAL A 430 3.04 2.23 -3.69
CA VAL A 430 2.10 1.89 -4.78
C VAL A 430 2.75 2.12 -6.15
N ALA A 431 3.32 3.31 -6.39
CA ALA A 431 3.97 3.65 -7.65
C ALA A 431 5.10 2.68 -8.00
N SER A 432 5.92 2.30 -7.02
CA SER A 432 6.98 1.30 -7.19
C SER A 432 6.40 -0.07 -7.55
N GLN A 433 5.37 -0.56 -6.85
CA GLN A 433 4.74 -1.85 -7.15
C GLN A 433 4.10 -1.86 -8.54
N GLN A 434 3.43 -0.77 -8.95
CA GLN A 434 2.90 -0.59 -10.31
C GLN A 434 3.99 -0.64 -11.38
N GLY A 435 5.12 0.05 -11.18
CA GLY A 435 6.27 -0.03 -12.09
C GLY A 435 6.87 -1.44 -12.17
N ASN A 436 7.02 -2.11 -11.03
CA ASN A 436 7.47 -3.51 -10.95
C ASN A 436 6.50 -4.47 -11.67
N PHE A 437 5.19 -4.22 -11.60
CA PHE A 437 4.16 -4.98 -12.30
C PHE A 437 4.25 -4.76 -13.81
N LEU A 438 4.31 -3.51 -14.28
CA LEU A 438 4.40 -3.21 -15.71
C LEU A 438 5.70 -3.76 -16.33
N ALA A 439 6.81 -3.77 -15.59
CA ALA A 439 8.03 -4.44 -16.05
C ALA A 439 7.80 -5.95 -16.32
N ARG A 440 7.06 -6.64 -15.44
CA ARG A 440 6.68 -8.04 -15.67
C ARG A 440 5.72 -8.17 -16.87
N LEU A 441 4.74 -7.28 -16.98
CA LEU A 441 3.77 -7.26 -18.09
C LEU A 441 4.49 -7.10 -19.45
N PHE A 442 5.32 -6.07 -19.62
CA PHE A 442 6.06 -5.83 -20.87
C PHE A 442 7.05 -6.97 -21.19
N ASN A 443 7.75 -7.52 -20.18
CA ASN A 443 8.65 -8.66 -20.38
C ASN A 443 7.88 -9.93 -20.80
N SER A 444 6.67 -10.15 -20.27
CA SER A 444 5.79 -11.25 -20.69
C SER A 444 5.18 -11.02 -22.07
N MET A 445 4.72 -9.80 -22.40
CA MET A 445 4.19 -9.45 -23.72
C MET A 445 5.22 -9.71 -24.83
N ALA A 446 6.49 -9.36 -24.61
CA ALA A 446 7.57 -9.65 -25.53
C ALA A 446 7.77 -11.17 -25.75
N ARG A 447 7.73 -11.95 -24.67
CA ARG A 447 7.83 -13.42 -24.73
C ARG A 447 6.63 -14.07 -25.40
N THR A 448 5.42 -13.57 -25.16
CA THR A 448 4.19 -13.96 -25.85
C THR A 448 4.34 -13.74 -27.35
N GLN A 449 4.71 -12.53 -27.79
CA GLN A 449 4.87 -12.23 -29.22
C GLN A 449 6.01 -13.05 -29.87
N ALA A 450 7.12 -13.29 -29.16
CA ALA A 450 8.20 -14.14 -29.65
C ALA A 450 7.74 -15.59 -29.86
N ILE A 451 7.05 -16.19 -28.88
CA ILE A 451 6.54 -17.56 -28.97
C ILE A 451 5.44 -17.68 -30.03
N GLU A 452 4.62 -16.66 -30.22
CA GLU A 452 3.61 -16.63 -31.29
C GLU A 452 4.24 -16.58 -32.69
N ASN A 453 5.31 -15.80 -32.86
CA ASN A 453 6.11 -15.79 -34.09
C ASN A 453 6.80 -17.15 -34.34
N GLU A 454 7.40 -17.76 -33.31
CA GLU A 454 8.02 -19.09 -33.38
C GLU A 454 6.99 -20.18 -33.73
N LEU A 455 5.79 -20.13 -33.13
CA LEU A 455 4.69 -21.06 -33.44
C LEU A 455 4.23 -20.93 -34.88
N TYR A 456 4.13 -19.71 -35.41
CA TYR A 456 3.77 -19.46 -36.81
C TYR A 456 4.83 -20.03 -37.78
N GLN A 457 6.12 -19.83 -37.47
CA GLN A 457 7.22 -20.40 -38.26
C GLN A 457 7.24 -21.93 -38.21
N LEU A 458 7.10 -22.53 -37.02
CA LEU A 458 7.03 -23.99 -36.87
C LEU A 458 5.83 -24.60 -37.60
N ASP A 459 4.68 -23.91 -37.64
CA ASP A 459 3.53 -24.41 -38.38
C ASP A 459 3.76 -24.36 -39.91
N GLN A 460 4.37 -23.29 -40.43
CA GLN A 460 4.81 -23.26 -41.83
C GLN A 460 5.78 -24.41 -42.14
N MET A 461 6.77 -24.67 -41.27
CA MET A 461 7.69 -25.80 -41.41
C MET A 461 6.97 -27.14 -41.37
N ARG A 462 5.99 -27.32 -40.47
CA ARG A 462 5.17 -28.54 -40.36
C ARG A 462 4.33 -28.79 -41.62
N GLN A 463 3.81 -27.73 -42.24
CA GLN A 463 3.07 -27.81 -43.49
C GLN A 463 4.00 -28.14 -44.68
N ALA A 464 5.20 -27.57 -44.72
CA ALA A 464 6.19 -27.79 -45.79
C ALA A 464 6.94 -29.14 -45.70
N ALA A 465 7.08 -29.72 -44.50
CA ALA A 465 7.75 -31.00 -44.28
C ALA A 465 7.13 -32.13 -45.12
N THR A 466 7.96 -33.07 -45.58
CA THR A 466 7.48 -34.24 -46.34
C THR A 466 7.50 -35.54 -45.53
N GLY A 467 8.37 -35.66 -44.52
CA GLY A 467 8.49 -36.86 -43.68
C GLY A 467 7.53 -36.89 -42.49
N GLU A 468 6.99 -38.07 -42.16
CA GLU A 468 6.09 -38.24 -41.01
C GLU A 468 6.81 -38.04 -39.67
N GLU A 469 8.04 -38.54 -39.51
CA GLU A 469 8.85 -38.29 -38.30
C GLU A 469 9.11 -36.79 -38.07
N GLU A 470 9.37 -36.04 -39.13
CA GLU A 470 9.63 -34.60 -39.06
C GLU A 470 8.36 -33.85 -38.63
N LYS A 471 7.20 -34.19 -39.23
CA LYS A 471 5.89 -33.69 -38.82
C LYS A 471 5.55 -34.03 -37.37
N ALA A 472 5.88 -35.24 -36.90
CA ALA A 472 5.66 -35.65 -35.51
C ALA A 472 6.52 -34.82 -34.54
N ARG A 473 7.82 -34.62 -34.84
CA ARG A 473 8.73 -33.80 -34.03
C ARG A 473 8.27 -32.33 -33.97
N LEU A 474 7.96 -31.73 -35.11
CA LEU A 474 7.47 -30.34 -35.19
C LEU A 474 6.12 -30.17 -34.46
N THR A 475 5.21 -31.15 -34.56
CA THR A 475 3.93 -31.12 -33.83
C THR A 475 4.14 -31.18 -32.32
N ALA A 476 5.08 -32.00 -31.83
CA ALA A 476 5.42 -32.06 -30.41
C ALA A 476 6.06 -30.76 -29.90
N GLU A 477 6.90 -30.08 -30.70
CA GLU A 477 7.45 -28.77 -30.33
C GLU A 477 6.36 -27.67 -30.33
N ILE A 478 5.47 -27.65 -31.32
CA ILE A 478 4.30 -26.76 -31.34
C ILE A 478 3.44 -26.96 -30.09
N GLU A 479 3.15 -28.20 -29.69
CA GLU A 479 2.40 -28.50 -28.47
C GLU A 479 3.15 -28.06 -27.19
N HIS A 480 4.49 -28.20 -27.17
CA HIS A 480 5.32 -27.72 -26.07
C HIS A 480 5.36 -26.18 -25.96
N LYS A 481 5.57 -25.46 -27.07
CA LYS A 481 5.51 -23.99 -27.11
C LYS A 481 4.09 -23.48 -26.81
N GLY A 482 3.04 -24.13 -27.33
CA GLY A 482 1.64 -23.81 -27.02
C GLY A 482 1.31 -23.95 -25.53
N ARG A 483 1.71 -25.05 -24.89
CA ARG A 483 1.60 -25.21 -23.42
C ARG A 483 2.40 -24.17 -22.63
N SER A 484 3.43 -23.58 -23.21
CA SER A 484 4.24 -22.52 -22.60
C SER A 484 3.58 -21.15 -22.77
N LEU A 485 3.04 -20.85 -23.96
CA LEU A 485 2.25 -19.66 -24.26
C LEU A 485 1.03 -19.53 -23.33
N SER A 486 0.28 -20.61 -23.13
CA SER A 486 -0.89 -20.63 -22.24
C SER A 486 -0.55 -20.38 -20.78
N LYS A 487 0.68 -20.66 -20.33
CA LYS A 487 1.14 -20.30 -18.98
C LYS A 487 1.54 -18.82 -18.89
N ILE A 488 2.15 -18.27 -19.93
CA ILE A 488 2.60 -16.86 -19.96
C ILE A 488 1.40 -15.90 -20.05
N LYS A 489 0.33 -16.29 -20.75
CA LYS A 489 -0.92 -15.49 -20.84
C LYS A 489 -1.73 -15.45 -19.55
N GLN A 490 -1.42 -16.26 -18.53
CA GLN A 490 -2.05 -16.23 -17.20
C GLN A 490 -1.42 -15.19 -16.27
N LEU A 491 -1.27 -13.95 -16.74
CA LEU A 491 -0.75 -12.86 -15.92
C LEU A 491 -1.91 -12.27 -15.10
N SER A 492 -1.80 -12.29 -13.77
CA SER A 492 -2.84 -11.76 -12.88
C SER A 492 -2.99 -10.23 -13.03
N PRO A 493 -4.16 -9.66 -12.68
CA PRO A 493 -4.28 -8.20 -12.53
C PRO A 493 -3.32 -7.64 -11.48
N PHE A 494 -3.18 -6.31 -11.45
CA PHE A 494 -2.38 -5.60 -10.46
C PHE A 494 -3.12 -5.52 -9.11
N GLU A 495 -2.58 -6.22 -8.12
CA GLU A 495 -2.96 -6.07 -6.71
C GLU A 495 -1.83 -5.41 -5.91
N TYR A 496 -2.16 -4.34 -5.19
CA TYR A 496 -1.24 -3.67 -4.27
C TYR A 496 -1.13 -4.44 -2.95
N SER A 497 0.10 -4.72 -2.51
CA SER A 497 0.40 -5.28 -1.20
C SER A 497 0.88 -4.18 -0.25
N HIS A 498 0.09 -3.83 0.75
CA HIS A 498 0.47 -2.82 1.74
C HIS A 498 1.54 -3.37 2.69
N GLN A 499 2.74 -2.81 2.64
CA GLN A 499 3.92 -3.26 3.40
C GLN A 499 4.08 -2.54 4.74
N GLY A 500 3.12 -1.70 5.12
CA GLY A 500 3.19 -0.81 6.27
C GLY A 500 3.49 0.66 5.91
N SER A 501 3.43 1.51 6.94
CA SER A 501 3.68 2.95 6.91
C SER A 501 4.73 3.34 7.95
N LEU A 502 5.54 4.36 7.64
CA LEU A 502 6.63 4.89 8.47
C LEU A 502 6.56 6.42 8.47
N ALA A 503 6.86 7.05 9.61
CA ALA A 503 7.09 8.49 9.71
C ALA A 503 8.09 8.81 10.84
N TYR A 504 9.06 9.68 10.58
CA TYR A 504 9.86 10.35 11.61
C TYR A 504 9.01 11.40 12.35
N ILE A 505 9.26 11.60 13.65
CA ILE A 505 8.47 12.53 14.48
C ILE A 505 9.32 13.45 15.37
N GLY A 506 10.60 13.68 15.01
CA GLY A 506 11.53 14.48 15.79
C GLY A 506 12.21 13.70 16.94
N ALA A 507 13.19 14.34 17.58
CA ALA A 507 13.85 13.91 18.82
C ALA A 507 14.37 12.45 18.84
N ASP A 508 15.00 11.98 17.74
CA ASP A 508 15.45 10.59 17.55
C ASP A 508 14.29 9.54 17.70
N ARG A 509 13.03 9.94 17.41
CA ARG A 509 11.81 9.07 17.49
C ARG A 509 11.09 8.96 16.14
N ALA A 510 10.46 7.80 15.91
CA ALA A 510 9.61 7.55 14.74
C ALA A 510 8.38 6.73 15.12
N VAL A 511 7.38 6.69 14.25
CA VAL A 511 6.25 5.76 14.29
C VAL A 511 6.28 4.81 13.10
N ALA A 512 5.86 3.56 13.34
CA ALA A 512 5.77 2.52 12.33
C ALA A 512 4.50 1.69 12.54
N ASP A 513 3.79 1.40 11.46
CA ASP A 513 2.64 0.49 11.44
C ASP A 513 2.91 -0.55 10.33
N ILE A 514 3.30 -1.77 10.72
CA ILE A 514 3.91 -2.76 9.81
C ILE A 514 3.12 -4.07 9.79
N ASN A 515 2.68 -4.49 8.61
CA ASN A 515 2.01 -5.77 8.38
C ASN A 515 3.00 -6.83 7.87
N TRP A 516 3.51 -7.66 8.78
CA TRP A 516 4.36 -8.80 8.43
C TRP A 516 3.53 -9.99 7.96
N PHE A 517 4.12 -10.83 7.10
CA PHE A 517 3.53 -12.08 6.60
C PHE A 517 2.10 -11.94 6.02
N GLY A 518 1.81 -10.83 5.34
CA GLY A 518 0.49 -10.60 4.73
C GLY A 518 -0.62 -10.22 5.73
N GLY A 519 -0.27 -9.65 6.89
CA GLY A 519 -1.22 -9.23 7.93
C GLY A 519 -1.42 -10.24 9.06
N VAL A 520 -0.67 -11.34 9.08
CA VAL A 520 -0.69 -12.32 10.18
C VAL A 520 -0.03 -11.76 11.46
N ILE A 521 0.90 -10.81 11.32
CA ILE A 521 1.49 -10.06 12.44
C ILE A 521 1.52 -8.58 12.08
N SER A 522 0.53 -7.82 12.55
CA SER A 522 0.55 -6.35 12.55
C SER A 522 1.33 -5.85 13.77
N SER A 523 2.23 -4.89 13.57
CA SER A 523 3.01 -4.27 14.64
C SER A 523 3.01 -2.76 14.49
N ALA A 524 2.24 -2.10 15.36
CA ALA A 524 2.22 -0.65 15.54
C ALA A 524 3.19 -0.29 16.69
N THR A 525 4.23 0.50 16.41
CA THR A 525 5.25 0.89 17.39
C THR A 525 5.65 2.36 17.25
N GLY A 526 6.15 2.95 18.34
CA GLY A 526 6.68 4.31 18.39
C GLY A 526 7.93 4.42 19.26
N GLY A 527 8.80 5.40 18.99
CA GLY A 527 9.97 5.74 19.80
C GLY A 527 11.32 5.37 19.20
N GLU A 528 12.38 5.42 20.01
CA GLU A 528 13.79 5.33 19.59
C GLU A 528 14.14 4.02 18.85
N LEU A 529 13.65 2.87 19.33
CA LEU A 529 13.84 1.58 18.63
C LEU A 529 13.11 1.55 17.28
N THR A 530 11.96 2.23 17.19
CA THR A 530 11.21 2.39 15.93
C THR A 530 11.94 3.34 14.99
N TYR A 531 12.68 4.32 15.50
CA TYR A 531 13.54 5.20 14.71
C TYR A 531 14.80 4.50 14.18
N LEU A 532 15.45 3.65 14.98
CA LEU A 532 16.52 2.79 14.48
C LEU A 532 15.99 1.83 13.38
N PHE A 533 14.75 1.35 13.50
CA PHE A 533 14.07 0.63 12.44
C PHE A 533 13.79 1.50 11.21
N TRP A 534 13.25 2.72 11.36
CA TRP A 534 13.02 3.71 10.29
C TRP A 534 14.31 3.96 9.49
N ARG A 535 15.43 4.23 10.18
CA ARG A 535 16.74 4.45 9.55
C ARG A 535 17.20 3.22 8.75
N SER A 536 17.08 2.03 9.33
CA SER A 536 17.42 0.75 8.69
C SER A 536 16.55 0.46 7.46
N ALA A 537 15.24 0.65 7.60
CA ALA A 537 14.24 0.43 6.55
C ALA A 537 14.50 1.35 5.35
N TYR A 538 14.66 2.65 5.56
CA TYR A 538 14.91 3.57 4.45
C TYR A 538 16.25 3.33 3.75
N VAL A 539 17.34 3.03 4.48
CA VAL A 539 18.60 2.60 3.85
C VAL A 539 18.44 1.30 3.05
N SER A 540 17.61 0.35 3.51
CA SER A 540 17.32 -0.87 2.73
C SER A 540 16.54 -0.60 1.43
N MET A 541 15.75 0.49 1.38
CA MET A 541 14.90 0.89 0.25
C MET A 541 15.62 1.81 -0.76
N VAL A 542 16.65 2.55 -0.34
CA VAL A 542 17.42 3.45 -1.23
C VAL A 542 17.98 2.70 -2.45
N PHE A 543 17.87 3.32 -3.63
CA PHE A 543 17.91 2.62 -4.93
C PHE A 543 19.26 2.06 -5.38
N SER A 544 20.37 2.53 -4.82
CA SER A 544 21.75 2.16 -5.21
C SER A 544 22.67 2.03 -3.99
N LEU A 545 23.75 1.26 -4.13
CA LEU A 545 24.76 1.11 -3.07
C LEU A 545 25.47 2.44 -2.77
N ARG A 546 25.72 3.27 -3.79
CA ARG A 546 26.24 4.64 -3.64
C ARG A 546 25.40 5.43 -2.64
N ASN A 547 24.10 5.54 -2.89
CA ASN A 547 23.23 6.40 -2.10
C ASN A 547 23.03 5.88 -0.68
N ARG A 548 23.04 4.56 -0.48
CA ARG A 548 23.04 3.95 0.86
C ARG A 548 24.25 4.36 1.68
N ILE A 549 25.44 4.31 1.07
CA ILE A 549 26.69 4.71 1.72
C ILE A 549 26.67 6.21 2.02
N LEU A 550 26.16 7.04 1.10
CA LEU A 550 26.06 8.48 1.30
C LEU A 550 25.10 8.84 2.44
N VAL A 551 23.86 8.33 2.46
CA VAL A 551 22.90 8.56 3.56
C VAL A 551 23.44 8.09 4.92
N LEU A 552 24.12 6.93 4.97
CA LEU A 552 24.80 6.47 6.19
C LEU A 552 25.97 7.38 6.60
N THR A 553 26.67 7.97 5.64
CA THR A 553 27.79 8.90 5.89
C THR A 553 27.27 10.24 6.39
N ASP A 554 26.20 10.77 5.80
CA ASP A 554 25.55 12.00 6.24
C ASP A 554 25.03 11.85 7.67
N TRP A 555 24.28 10.78 7.98
CA TRP A 555 23.81 10.51 9.34
C TRP A 555 24.94 10.34 10.38
N LEU A 556 26.09 9.81 9.98
CA LEU A 556 27.28 9.70 10.85
C LEU A 556 27.95 11.07 11.04
N LYS A 557 28.07 11.84 9.95
CA LYS A 557 28.62 13.21 9.92
C LYS A 557 27.79 14.14 10.80
N THR A 558 26.47 14.20 10.59
CA THR A 558 25.54 15.03 11.35
C THR A 558 25.62 14.73 12.84
N LYS A 559 25.65 13.43 13.25
CA LYS A 559 25.78 13.05 14.66
C LYS A 559 27.20 13.25 15.25
N ALA A 560 28.20 13.55 14.43
CA ALA A 560 29.58 13.81 14.86
C ALA A 560 29.99 15.30 14.82
N PHE A 561 29.36 16.11 13.97
CA PHE A 561 29.77 17.48 13.66
C PHE A 561 28.63 18.53 13.70
N GLY A 562 27.37 18.13 13.88
CA GLY A 562 26.19 18.99 13.68
C GLY A 562 25.70 18.99 12.24
N ARG A 563 24.56 19.64 11.97
CA ARG A 563 24.01 19.79 10.61
C ARG A 563 24.88 20.72 9.77
N ASP A 564 24.96 20.45 8.46
CA ASP A 564 25.96 21.07 7.57
C ASP A 564 25.54 22.46 7.05
N ASP A 565 25.04 23.31 7.94
CA ASP A 565 24.19 24.46 7.58
C ASP A 565 24.89 25.78 7.29
N LEU A 566 26.00 26.10 7.97
CA LEU A 566 26.68 27.39 7.82
C LEU A 566 27.33 27.64 6.45
N ASN A 567 27.44 26.61 5.60
CA ASN A 567 28.00 26.75 4.26
C ASN A 567 26.99 27.42 3.32
N ARG A 568 26.96 28.76 3.34
CA ARG A 568 26.37 29.61 2.30
C ARG A 568 27.14 29.47 0.98
N ILE A 569 27.03 28.29 0.38
CA ILE A 569 27.33 28.09 -1.03
C ILE A 569 26.22 28.82 -1.78
N ASP A 570 26.52 29.99 -2.33
CA ASP A 570 25.60 30.69 -3.23
C ASP A 570 25.30 29.75 -4.41
N ILE A 571 24.15 29.08 -4.35
CA ILE A 571 23.53 28.47 -5.52
C ILE A 571 23.37 29.61 -6.51
N GLN A 572 24.10 29.56 -7.63
CA GLN A 572 24.01 30.56 -8.68
C GLN A 572 22.56 30.59 -9.18
N SER A 573 21.76 31.50 -8.62
CA SER A 573 20.41 31.74 -9.09
C SER A 573 20.53 32.20 -10.54
N ASN A 574 19.83 31.56 -11.47
CA ASN A 574 19.81 32.00 -12.86
C ASN A 574 18.90 33.23 -13.04
N THR A 575 18.98 34.18 -12.10
CA THR A 575 18.36 35.49 -12.20
C THR A 575 19.26 36.35 -13.08
N SER A 576 18.72 36.77 -14.23
CA SER A 576 19.40 37.77 -15.05
C SER A 576 19.64 39.03 -14.20
N PRO A 577 20.84 39.65 -14.25
CA PRO A 577 21.12 40.81 -13.42
C PRO A 577 20.10 41.93 -13.69
N PRO A 578 19.63 42.66 -12.66
CA PRO A 578 18.63 43.71 -12.84
C PRO A 578 19.08 44.69 -13.91
N LYS A 579 18.15 45.14 -14.76
CA LYS A 579 18.41 45.84 -16.04
C LYS A 579 19.37 47.04 -15.94
N HIS A 580 19.52 47.61 -14.75
CA HIS A 580 20.47 48.69 -14.44
C HIS A 580 21.96 48.26 -14.48
N ILE A 581 22.28 47.01 -14.14
CA ILE A 581 23.65 46.46 -14.18
C ILE A 581 24.02 46.03 -15.60
N ALA A 582 23.07 45.47 -16.37
CA ALA A 582 23.27 45.16 -17.78
C ALA A 582 23.67 46.40 -18.61
N ARG A 583 23.18 47.60 -18.25
CA ARG A 583 23.60 48.89 -18.83
C ARG A 583 25.03 49.30 -18.50
N LEU A 584 25.59 48.85 -17.37
CA LEU A 584 26.99 49.13 -17.01
C LEU A 584 27.94 48.15 -17.69
N ILE A 585 27.57 46.86 -17.79
CA ILE A 585 28.38 45.84 -18.47
C ILE A 585 28.44 46.07 -19.99
N SER A 586 27.35 46.56 -20.60
CA SER A 586 27.31 46.87 -22.05
C SER A 586 28.12 48.11 -22.46
N GLN A 587 28.76 48.83 -21.53
CA GLN A 587 29.67 49.95 -21.83
C GLN A 587 31.16 49.55 -21.83
N ALA A 588 31.51 48.31 -21.46
CA ALA A 588 32.88 47.80 -21.51
C ALA A 588 33.16 47.10 -22.86
N SER A 589 33.82 47.79 -23.80
CA SER A 589 34.03 47.30 -25.17
C SER A 589 35.08 46.16 -25.28
N PRO A 590 34.73 44.99 -25.83
CA PRO A 590 35.71 43.92 -26.09
C PRO A 590 36.35 44.07 -27.48
N GLN A 591 37.61 44.53 -27.53
CA GLN A 591 38.46 44.34 -28.71
C GLN A 591 39.48 43.22 -28.48
N ARG A 592 39.81 42.50 -29.56
CA ARG A 592 40.80 41.41 -29.66
C ARG A 592 40.38 40.09 -28.95
N TYR A 593 39.75 39.18 -29.68
CA TYR A 593 40.27 37.79 -29.89
C TYR A 593 39.47 36.97 -30.93
N ILE A 594 39.17 37.54 -32.12
CA ILE A 594 38.62 36.77 -33.27
C ILE A 594 39.62 36.85 -34.42
N ALA A 595 40.62 35.95 -34.40
CA ALA A 595 41.68 35.92 -35.43
C ALA A 595 42.38 34.55 -35.57
N ARG A 596 41.76 33.42 -35.18
CA ARG A 596 42.35 32.08 -35.37
C ARG A 596 41.37 30.91 -35.22
N LEU A 597 40.47 30.70 -36.20
CA LEU A 597 39.85 29.39 -36.50
C LEU A 597 39.00 29.31 -37.79
N TYR A 598 39.17 30.23 -38.75
CA TYR A 598 38.52 30.16 -40.08
C TYR A 598 39.57 30.13 -41.19
N SER A 599 40.25 28.98 -41.35
CA SER A 599 41.20 28.76 -42.46
C SER A 599 41.57 27.28 -42.71
N VAL A 600 40.61 26.40 -42.99
CA VAL A 600 40.75 25.33 -44.00
C VAL A 600 39.35 24.94 -44.53
N MET A 601 39.28 24.52 -45.80
CA MET A 601 38.15 23.81 -46.44
C MET A 601 36.83 24.59 -46.62
N ALA A 602 36.80 25.43 -47.65
CA ALA A 602 35.61 25.67 -48.47
C ALA A 602 36.04 25.67 -49.95
N ASP A 603 35.63 24.63 -50.70
CA ASP A 603 35.68 24.44 -52.15
C ASP A 603 35.13 23.03 -52.44
N ALA A 604 34.28 22.73 -53.44
CA ALA A 604 33.56 23.62 -54.36
C ALA A 604 32.25 23.00 -54.89
N ASN A 605 31.44 23.89 -55.47
CA ASN A 605 30.28 23.78 -56.36
C ASN A 605 30.34 22.65 -57.47
N THR A 606 29.29 22.31 -58.27
CA THR A 606 28.07 23.06 -58.72
C THR A 606 26.99 22.17 -59.39
N ALA A 607 25.71 22.62 -59.37
CA ALA A 607 24.63 22.43 -60.38
C ALA A 607 24.10 20.98 -60.67
N VAL A 608 22.97 20.72 -61.36
CA VAL A 608 22.05 21.50 -62.26
C VAL A 608 20.55 21.22 -61.92
N ALA A 609 19.64 22.09 -62.41
CA ALA A 609 18.16 22.05 -62.25
C ALA A 609 17.43 20.87 -62.97
N HIS A 610 16.14 20.58 -62.73
CA HIS A 610 15.00 21.34 -63.29
C HIS A 610 13.63 21.16 -62.57
N ASN A 611 12.76 22.15 -62.76
CA ASN A 611 11.28 22.20 -62.64
C ASN A 611 10.75 22.68 -64.05
N PRO A 612 9.44 22.95 -64.39
CA PRO A 612 8.20 23.04 -63.57
C PRO A 612 6.86 22.56 -64.22
N SER A 613 5.75 22.60 -63.44
CA SER A 613 4.34 22.99 -63.80
C SER A 613 3.41 22.59 -62.64
N GLY A 614 2.42 23.32 -62.13
CA GLY A 614 1.36 24.13 -62.77
C GLY A 614 0.03 23.32 -62.76
N THR A 615 -1.16 23.79 -62.38
CA THR A 615 -1.74 25.16 -62.23
C THR A 615 -3.11 25.15 -61.49
N PHE A 616 -3.46 26.22 -60.74
CA PHE A 616 -4.81 26.85 -60.55
C PHE A 616 -6.00 26.01 -59.99
N ASP A 617 -6.63 26.37 -58.84
CA ASP A 617 -7.80 27.28 -58.61
C ASP A 617 -9.19 26.56 -58.70
N ALA A 618 -10.31 26.98 -58.08
CA ALA A 618 -10.60 27.84 -56.91
C ALA A 618 -12.11 27.71 -56.50
N ALA A 619 -12.48 28.15 -55.27
CA ALA A 619 -13.87 28.33 -54.74
C ALA A 619 -14.79 27.06 -54.63
N GLY A 620 -15.90 27.04 -53.86
CA GLY A 620 -16.30 27.94 -52.75
C GLY A 620 -17.80 27.92 -52.37
N GLY A 621 -18.14 27.49 -51.14
CA GLY A 621 -19.31 27.96 -50.36
C GLY A 621 -20.64 27.15 -50.34
N GLN A 622 -21.34 27.23 -49.19
CA GLN A 622 -22.80 27.02 -48.95
C GLN A 622 -23.39 25.58 -49.07
N ASN A 623 -24.46 25.17 -48.34
CA ASN A 623 -25.04 25.59 -47.05
C ASN A 623 -25.90 24.44 -46.43
N GLN A 624 -26.54 24.69 -45.27
CA GLN A 624 -27.32 23.77 -44.40
C GLN A 624 -28.60 23.13 -45.01
N GLY A 625 -29.05 22.01 -44.42
CA GLY A 625 -30.41 21.43 -44.56
C GLY A 625 -30.52 20.03 -43.92
N GLY A 626 -31.72 19.56 -43.50
CA GLY A 626 -31.86 18.20 -42.95
C GLY A 626 -33.27 17.73 -42.54
N ALA A 627 -33.30 16.47 -42.04
CA ALA A 627 -34.42 15.69 -41.45
C ALA A 627 -35.44 14.97 -42.37
N SER A 628 -35.77 13.71 -42.00
CA SER A 628 -37.11 13.06 -41.97
C SER A 628 -37.30 11.67 -42.66
N MET A 629 -37.51 10.63 -41.82
CA MET A 629 -38.47 9.48 -41.93
C MET A 629 -38.47 8.42 -43.08
N GLY A 630 -38.44 7.13 -42.67
CA GLY A 630 -39.52 6.16 -42.99
C GLY A 630 -39.28 5.00 -44.01
N PRO A 631 -39.50 3.71 -43.61
CA PRO A 631 -39.58 2.54 -44.52
C PRO A 631 -40.97 1.83 -44.57
N PRO A 632 -41.35 1.14 -45.69
CA PRO A 632 -42.62 0.39 -45.84
C PRO A 632 -42.51 -1.16 -45.70
N THR A 633 -43.58 -1.92 -46.01
CA THR A 633 -43.90 -3.26 -45.44
C THR A 633 -44.29 -4.42 -46.40
N LEU A 634 -44.40 -5.63 -45.81
CA LEU A 634 -45.07 -6.94 -46.14
C LEU A 634 -46.41 -6.88 -46.96
N PRO A 635 -47.04 -7.98 -47.51
CA PRO A 635 -47.32 -9.36 -46.94
C PRO A 635 -47.39 -10.51 -48.03
N PRO A 636 -48.28 -11.57 -48.05
CA PRO A 636 -49.13 -12.33 -47.07
C PRO A 636 -48.92 -13.90 -47.04
N VAL A 637 -49.08 -14.69 -45.96
CA VAL A 637 -50.26 -15.22 -45.16
C VAL A 637 -51.03 -16.45 -45.74
N ILE A 638 -51.32 -17.47 -44.88
CA ILE A 638 -52.57 -18.28 -44.82
C ILE A 638 -52.72 -18.98 -43.44
N ILE A 639 -53.94 -19.01 -42.86
CA ILE A 639 -54.30 -19.43 -41.47
C ILE A 639 -55.75 -19.97 -41.44
N PRO A 640 -56.07 -21.21 -40.96
CA PRO A 640 -56.65 -21.47 -39.60
C PRO A 640 -56.21 -22.86 -39.02
N GLN A 641 -56.76 -23.58 -38.00
CA GLN A 641 -58.04 -23.62 -37.23
C GLN A 641 -57.81 -23.88 -35.69
N ASN A 642 -58.80 -24.44 -34.95
CA ASN A 642 -58.94 -24.43 -33.47
C ASN A 642 -60.05 -25.42 -32.97
N THR A 643 -59.94 -26.02 -31.77
CA THR A 643 -61.09 -26.40 -30.89
C THR A 643 -60.69 -26.68 -29.42
N ASN A 644 -61.54 -26.26 -28.45
CA ASN A 644 -61.55 -26.64 -27.01
C ASN A 644 -62.84 -27.41 -26.66
N PRO A 645 -62.91 -28.20 -25.55
CA PRO A 645 -63.74 -27.77 -24.40
C PRO A 645 -63.24 -28.26 -23.00
N ILE A 646 -64.07 -28.12 -21.95
CA ILE A 646 -63.79 -28.16 -20.50
C ILE A 646 -64.96 -28.90 -19.80
N PRO A 647 -64.76 -29.88 -18.85
CA PRO A 647 -64.74 -29.57 -17.41
C PRO A 647 -63.94 -30.57 -16.49
N THR A 648 -64.27 -30.58 -15.19
CA THR A 648 -63.63 -31.22 -14.01
C THR A 648 -64.32 -32.50 -13.48
N ALA A 649 -63.63 -33.34 -12.68
CA ALA A 649 -63.87 -33.56 -11.22
C ALA A 649 -63.81 -35.02 -10.63
N ILE A 650 -63.56 -35.08 -9.30
CA ILE A 650 -63.86 -36.09 -8.23
C ILE A 650 -63.09 -37.44 -8.10
N THR A 651 -62.95 -37.83 -6.81
CA THR A 651 -62.81 -39.14 -6.09
C THR A 651 -61.45 -39.76 -5.70
N SER A 652 -61.32 -40.01 -4.39
CA SER A 652 -60.53 -41.08 -3.74
C SER A 652 -61.49 -42.16 -3.21
N PRO A 653 -60.99 -43.34 -2.78
CA PRO A 653 -61.09 -43.66 -1.34
C PRO A 653 -59.96 -44.53 -0.75
N MET A 654 -59.90 -44.53 0.60
CA MET A 654 -59.56 -45.57 1.62
C MET A 654 -58.82 -46.88 1.19
N SER A 655 -58.05 -47.58 2.05
CA SER A 655 -58.30 -47.86 3.49
C SER A 655 -57.08 -48.42 4.27
N THR A 656 -57.13 -48.33 5.62
CA THR A 656 -56.70 -49.32 6.67
C THR A 656 -55.39 -50.14 6.58
N SER A 657 -54.70 -50.52 7.66
CA SER A 657 -54.66 -50.10 9.09
C SER A 657 -53.54 -50.88 9.85
N VAL A 658 -53.10 -50.36 11.01
CA VAL A 658 -52.34 -51.01 12.14
C VAL A 658 -51.30 -52.12 11.85
N THR A 659 -50.05 -51.93 12.29
CA THR A 659 -49.46 -52.63 13.47
C THR A 659 -48.04 -52.16 13.78
N SER A 660 -47.61 -52.34 15.04
CA SER A 660 -46.24 -52.08 15.51
C SER A 660 -45.81 -53.16 16.51
N PRO A 661 -44.57 -53.68 16.45
CA PRO A 661 -44.01 -54.49 17.53
C PRO A 661 -42.78 -53.84 18.21
N THR A 662 -42.98 -53.55 19.49
CA THR A 662 -42.03 -53.43 20.61
C THR A 662 -40.55 -53.87 20.41
N SER A 663 -39.64 -52.89 20.55
CA SER A 663 -38.44 -52.88 21.42
C SER A 663 -37.70 -54.18 21.82
N ALA A 664 -36.38 -54.23 21.56
CA ALA A 664 -35.35 -54.31 22.63
C ALA A 664 -33.89 -54.21 22.12
N GLY A 665 -33.06 -53.37 22.77
CA GLY A 665 -31.60 -53.54 22.85
C GLY A 665 -30.70 -52.89 21.78
N GLY A 666 -29.56 -52.32 22.23
CA GLY A 666 -28.39 -52.03 21.38
C GLY A 666 -28.09 -50.55 21.08
N PHE A 667 -27.25 -49.91 21.90
CA PHE A 667 -26.60 -48.63 21.51
C PHE A 667 -25.53 -48.90 20.44
N VAL A 668 -25.69 -48.33 19.23
CA VAL A 668 -24.64 -48.35 18.19
C VAL A 668 -24.29 -46.92 17.77
N ARG A 669 -23.21 -46.39 18.34
CA ARG A 669 -22.47 -45.29 17.70
C ARG A 669 -21.69 -45.87 16.52
N ARG A 670 -22.04 -45.55 15.27
CA ARG A 670 -21.09 -45.74 14.15
C ARG A 670 -20.04 -44.62 14.18
N ALA A 671 -18.78 -44.99 14.01
CA ALA A 671 -17.64 -44.08 14.01
C ALA A 671 -17.44 -43.43 12.63
N ALA A 672 -16.43 -42.57 12.51
CA ALA A 672 -15.94 -42.10 11.22
C ALA A 672 -15.47 -43.27 10.32
N PRO A 673 -15.43 -43.11 8.99
CA PRO A 673 -14.95 -44.16 8.07
C PRO A 673 -13.56 -44.67 8.45
N GLU A 674 -13.35 -45.98 8.39
CA GLU A 674 -12.06 -46.57 8.75
C GLU A 674 -10.93 -46.07 7.82
N PRO A 675 -9.73 -45.76 8.37
CA PRO A 675 -8.59 -45.36 7.55
C PRO A 675 -8.09 -46.56 6.71
N ASN A 676 -7.64 -46.28 5.47
CA ASN A 676 -7.04 -47.31 4.63
C ASN A 676 -5.68 -47.72 5.25
N LYS A 677 -5.64 -48.89 5.91
CA LYS A 677 -4.44 -49.45 6.56
C LYS A 677 -3.28 -49.80 5.62
N ARG A 678 -3.38 -49.52 4.31
CA ARG A 678 -2.31 -49.72 3.31
C ARG A 678 -1.70 -48.43 2.80
N ALA A 679 -2.35 -47.28 2.99
CA ALA A 679 -1.97 -46.01 2.39
C ALA A 679 -1.52 -44.98 3.44
N LEU A 680 -0.41 -44.31 3.17
CA LEU A 680 0.22 -43.34 4.06
C LEU A 680 0.37 -41.97 3.40
N TYR A 681 0.08 -40.91 4.16
CA TYR A 681 0.43 -39.54 3.85
C TYR A 681 1.83 -39.24 4.40
N VAL A 682 2.68 -38.62 3.58
CA VAL A 682 4.09 -38.35 3.88
C VAL A 682 4.38 -36.86 3.65
N GLY A 683 4.45 -36.07 4.72
CA GLY A 683 4.68 -34.62 4.65
C GLY A 683 6.06 -34.20 5.18
N GLY A 684 6.60 -33.09 4.66
CA GLY A 684 7.94 -32.61 5.05
C GLY A 684 9.06 -33.08 4.13
N LEU A 685 8.75 -33.43 2.89
CA LEU A 685 9.73 -33.87 1.90
C LEU A 685 10.53 -32.65 1.38
N ASP A 686 11.86 -32.77 1.32
CA ASP A 686 12.70 -31.77 0.66
C ASP A 686 12.34 -31.72 -0.86
N PRO A 687 12.26 -30.53 -1.50
CA PRO A 687 11.84 -30.41 -2.91
C PRO A 687 12.67 -31.20 -3.93
N ARG A 688 13.83 -31.74 -3.54
CA ARG A 688 14.70 -32.58 -4.38
C ARG A 688 14.41 -34.09 -4.28
N VAL A 689 13.46 -34.51 -3.45
CA VAL A 689 13.02 -35.91 -3.37
C VAL A 689 12.11 -36.23 -4.56
N THR A 690 12.51 -37.19 -5.40
CA THR A 690 11.68 -37.75 -6.47
C THR A 690 10.83 -38.93 -5.96
N ASP A 691 9.84 -39.34 -6.74
CA ASP A 691 9.01 -40.51 -6.42
C ASP A 691 9.87 -41.78 -6.25
N ASP A 692 10.93 -41.97 -7.04
CA ASP A 692 11.84 -43.13 -6.93
C ASP A 692 12.60 -43.14 -5.59
N ILE A 693 13.10 -41.98 -5.15
CA ILE A 693 13.81 -41.84 -3.87
C ILE A 693 12.86 -42.12 -2.71
N LEU A 694 11.61 -41.63 -2.81
CA LEU A 694 10.59 -41.89 -1.81
C LEU A 694 10.17 -43.37 -1.80
N ARG A 695 10.05 -44.00 -2.97
CA ARG A 695 9.78 -45.44 -3.12
C ARG A 695 10.88 -46.29 -2.48
N GLN A 696 12.15 -46.03 -2.80
CA GLN A 696 13.29 -46.74 -2.19
C GLN A 696 13.36 -46.61 -0.67
N ILE A 697 12.97 -45.45 -0.10
CA ILE A 697 12.92 -45.27 1.36
C ILE A 697 11.83 -46.16 1.98
N PHE A 698 10.65 -46.21 1.38
CA PHE A 698 9.49 -46.92 1.93
C PHE A 698 9.51 -48.44 1.63
N GLU A 699 10.15 -48.87 0.54
CA GLU A 699 10.40 -50.29 0.24
C GLU A 699 11.22 -51.02 1.33
N THR A 700 11.91 -50.30 2.21
CA THR A 700 12.65 -50.89 3.36
C THR A 700 11.76 -51.53 4.43
N THR A 701 10.44 -51.30 4.42
CA THR A 701 9.49 -51.86 5.41
C THR A 701 8.45 -52.85 4.83
N GLY A 702 8.46 -53.01 3.51
CA GLY A 702 7.59 -53.90 2.72
C GLY A 702 7.40 -53.35 1.31
N HIS A 703 6.73 -54.08 0.41
CA HIS A 703 6.69 -53.71 -1.00
C HIS A 703 5.64 -52.62 -1.30
N VAL A 704 6.05 -51.62 -2.10
CA VAL A 704 5.31 -50.38 -2.35
C VAL A 704 4.60 -50.44 -3.71
N VAL A 705 3.28 -50.44 -3.68
CA VAL A 705 2.40 -50.47 -4.87
C VAL A 705 2.42 -49.14 -5.61
N SER A 706 2.26 -48.02 -4.89
CA SER A 706 2.21 -46.69 -5.51
C SER A 706 2.93 -45.63 -4.67
N VAL A 707 3.53 -44.65 -5.35
CA VAL A 707 4.11 -43.44 -4.77
C VAL A 707 3.67 -42.25 -5.61
N LYS A 708 3.31 -41.14 -4.96
CA LYS A 708 2.92 -39.91 -5.65
C LYS A 708 3.22 -38.67 -4.81
N ILE A 709 4.25 -37.93 -5.19
CA ILE A 709 4.58 -36.61 -4.64
C ILE A 709 3.69 -35.53 -5.27
N ILE A 710 3.26 -34.58 -4.44
CA ILE A 710 2.51 -33.39 -4.81
C ILE A 710 3.30 -32.17 -4.31
N PRO A 711 3.81 -31.31 -5.23
CA PRO A 711 4.47 -30.07 -4.83
C PRO A 711 3.50 -29.09 -4.15
N ASP A 712 3.95 -28.43 -3.07
CA ASP A 712 3.16 -27.38 -2.42
C ASP A 712 3.12 -26.13 -3.30
N LYS A 713 1.92 -25.79 -3.77
CA LYS A 713 1.67 -24.62 -4.63
C LYS A 713 1.87 -23.29 -3.91
N ASN A 714 1.83 -23.26 -2.58
CA ASN A 714 2.04 -22.04 -1.80
C ASN A 714 3.53 -21.64 -1.74
N ALA A 715 4.44 -22.60 -1.92
CA ALA A 715 5.88 -22.38 -1.84
C ALA A 715 6.46 -21.53 -2.99
N THR A 716 5.74 -21.40 -4.11
CA THR A 716 6.22 -20.70 -5.32
C THR A 716 5.79 -19.23 -5.42
N MET A 717 5.09 -18.69 -4.41
CA MET A 717 4.48 -17.35 -4.46
C MET A 717 5.11 -16.27 -3.58
N LEU A 718 6.15 -16.56 -2.77
CA LEU A 718 6.73 -15.58 -1.85
C LEU A 718 8.28 -15.59 -1.78
N THR A 719 8.84 -14.37 -1.78
CA THR A 719 10.26 -13.96 -1.55
C THR A 719 11.29 -14.17 -2.67
N ASP A 720 11.94 -13.07 -3.08
CA ASP A 720 13.09 -13.03 -4.00
C ASP A 720 14.42 -13.46 -3.31
N THR A 721 14.39 -14.42 -2.38
CA THR A 721 15.57 -14.89 -1.62
C THR A 721 15.67 -16.41 -1.62
N ALA A 722 16.74 -16.95 -2.20
CA ALA A 722 16.95 -18.37 -2.45
C ALA A 722 17.30 -19.20 -1.19
N GLN A 723 16.41 -19.21 -0.17
CA GLN A 723 16.51 -20.12 0.97
C GLN A 723 15.20 -20.42 1.72
N ALA A 724 14.04 -19.94 1.25
CA ALA A 724 12.74 -20.31 1.83
C ALA A 724 12.34 -21.74 1.41
N LYS A 725 12.55 -22.73 2.30
CA LYS A 725 12.09 -24.12 2.08
C LYS A 725 10.56 -24.22 2.22
N GLY A 726 9.85 -24.26 1.11
CA GLY A 726 8.64 -25.07 1.03
C GLY A 726 9.01 -26.55 1.11
N PHE A 727 8.09 -27.37 1.64
CA PHE A 727 8.25 -28.83 1.68
C PHE A 727 7.18 -29.48 0.81
N ASN A 728 7.57 -30.44 -0.01
CA ASN A 728 6.61 -31.29 -0.71
C ASN A 728 5.91 -32.23 0.28
N TYR A 729 4.78 -32.79 -0.15
CA TYR A 729 4.15 -33.93 0.50
C TYR A 729 3.87 -35.00 -0.56
N GLY A 730 3.66 -36.24 -0.13
CA GLY A 730 3.34 -37.34 -1.02
C GLY A 730 2.46 -38.39 -0.36
N PHE A 731 2.03 -39.33 -1.16
CA PHE A 731 1.30 -40.52 -0.73
C PHE A 731 2.10 -41.77 -1.11
N VAL A 732 2.08 -42.77 -0.23
CA VAL A 732 2.73 -44.07 -0.41
C VAL A 732 1.75 -45.18 -0.06
N GLU A 733 1.61 -46.17 -0.92
CA GLU A 733 0.67 -47.29 -0.77
C GLU A 733 1.42 -48.62 -0.78
N TYR A 734 1.12 -49.51 0.17
CA TYR A 734 1.73 -50.82 0.33
C TYR A 734 0.81 -51.95 -0.15
N ASP A 735 1.40 -53.09 -0.51
CA ASP A 735 0.63 -54.31 -0.75
C ASP A 735 0.09 -54.91 0.56
N ASP A 736 0.93 -55.02 1.60
CA ASP A 736 0.60 -55.49 2.95
C ASP A 736 0.19 -54.33 3.88
N PRO A 737 -0.98 -54.37 4.55
CA PRO A 737 -1.32 -53.43 5.63
C PRO A 737 -0.28 -53.40 6.76
N GLY A 738 0.32 -54.55 7.08
CA GLY A 738 1.39 -54.64 8.07
C GLY A 738 2.65 -53.89 7.65
N ALA A 739 2.93 -53.74 6.34
CA ALA A 739 4.06 -52.96 5.84
C ALA A 739 3.85 -51.46 6.07
N ALA A 740 2.63 -50.98 5.86
CA ALA A 740 2.28 -49.59 6.16
C ALA A 740 2.35 -49.29 7.67
N GLU A 741 1.93 -50.23 8.53
CA GLU A 741 2.07 -50.09 9.98
C GLU A 741 3.55 -50.12 10.44
N ARG A 742 4.36 -51.05 9.90
CA ARG A 742 5.82 -51.06 10.12
C ARG A 742 6.47 -49.75 9.66
N ALA A 743 6.07 -49.21 8.51
CA ALA A 743 6.54 -47.94 7.98
C ALA A 743 6.19 -46.77 8.91
N MET A 744 4.95 -46.70 9.40
CA MET A 744 4.51 -45.67 10.34
C MET A 744 5.32 -45.70 11.63
N GLN A 745 5.59 -46.88 12.18
CA GLN A 745 6.39 -47.02 13.41
C GLN A 745 7.89 -46.76 13.19
N THR A 746 8.43 -47.03 11.99
CA THR A 746 9.88 -47.06 11.73
C THR A 746 10.42 -45.80 11.02
N LEU A 747 9.57 -45.09 10.26
CA LEU A 747 9.96 -43.97 9.40
C LEU A 747 9.39 -42.61 9.86
N ASN A 748 8.30 -42.58 10.63
CA ASN A 748 7.73 -41.33 11.13
C ASN A 748 8.71 -40.58 12.04
N GLY A 749 9.00 -39.31 11.75
CA GLY A 749 9.97 -38.49 12.48
C GLY A 749 11.43 -38.74 12.14
N ARG A 750 11.78 -39.76 11.33
CA ARG A 750 13.14 -39.91 10.81
C ARG A 750 13.40 -38.93 9.67
N ARG A 751 14.59 -38.32 9.67
CA ARG A 751 15.08 -37.41 8.60
C ARG A 751 14.09 -36.28 8.24
N GLU A 752 13.44 -35.69 9.24
CA GLU A 752 12.47 -34.56 9.11
C GLU A 752 11.13 -34.92 8.42
N ILE A 753 10.93 -36.18 8.01
CA ILE A 753 9.70 -36.66 7.36
C ILE A 753 8.63 -37.01 8.40
N ARG A 754 7.37 -36.63 8.15
CA ARG A 754 6.19 -36.95 8.97
C ARG A 754 5.24 -37.89 8.22
N VAL A 755 4.83 -38.98 8.85
CA VAL A 755 4.05 -40.07 8.23
C VAL A 755 2.75 -40.31 9.01
N ASN A 756 1.61 -40.28 8.33
CA ASN A 756 0.26 -40.50 8.88
C ASN A 756 -0.54 -41.47 8.00
N TRP A 757 -1.66 -42.01 8.48
CA TRP A 757 -2.62 -42.74 7.63
C TRP A 757 -3.21 -41.82 6.55
N ALA A 758 -3.38 -42.33 5.33
CA ALA A 758 -4.10 -41.64 4.26
C ALA A 758 -5.57 -42.07 4.22
N TYR A 759 -6.46 -41.09 4.07
CA TYR A 759 -7.89 -41.31 3.85
C TYR A 759 -8.18 -41.26 2.36
N GLN A 760 -8.61 -42.37 1.79
CA GLN A 760 -8.95 -42.50 0.39
C GLN A 760 -10.47 -42.48 0.21
N SER A 761 -10.96 -41.58 -0.65
CA SER A 761 -12.34 -41.67 -1.13
C SER A 761 -12.43 -42.83 -2.12
N SER A 762 -13.22 -43.85 -1.80
CA SER A 762 -13.37 -45.07 -2.60
C SER A 762 -13.73 -44.75 -4.06
N GLN A 763 -12.92 -45.25 -5.00
CA GLN A 763 -13.24 -45.18 -6.43
C GLN A 763 -14.24 -46.29 -6.80
N ALA A 764 -15.51 -46.08 -6.44
CA ALA A 764 -16.56 -46.47 -7.38
C ALA A 764 -16.46 -45.56 -8.62
N THR A 765 -16.88 -46.04 -9.79
CA THR A 765 -16.90 -45.27 -11.04
C THR A 765 -17.77 -44.03 -10.86
N LYS A 766 -17.15 -42.87 -10.58
CA LYS A 766 -17.90 -41.64 -10.31
C LYS A 766 -18.43 -41.09 -11.63
N GLU A 767 -19.71 -41.35 -11.87
CA GLU A 767 -20.48 -40.76 -12.96
C GLU A 767 -20.31 -39.23 -12.96
N ASP A 768 -20.16 -38.64 -14.15
CA ASP A 768 -19.88 -37.21 -14.27
C ASP A 768 -21.15 -36.39 -14.01
N THR A 769 -21.38 -36.08 -12.74
CA THR A 769 -22.55 -35.31 -12.29
C THR A 769 -22.49 -33.82 -12.68
N SER A 770 -21.50 -33.36 -13.47
CA SER A 770 -21.45 -31.96 -13.95
C SER A 770 -22.65 -31.58 -14.83
N HIS A 771 -23.20 -32.52 -15.60
CA HIS A 771 -24.39 -32.32 -16.42
C HIS A 771 -25.73 -32.63 -15.69
N HIS A 772 -25.68 -33.02 -14.42
CA HIS A 772 -26.87 -33.35 -13.63
C HIS A 772 -27.48 -32.14 -12.90
N PHE A 773 -28.73 -32.29 -12.47
CA PHE A 773 -29.54 -31.23 -11.86
C PHE A 773 -29.43 -31.30 -10.33
N HIS A 774 -28.64 -30.40 -9.75
CA HIS A 774 -28.32 -30.39 -8.31
C HIS A 774 -29.29 -29.52 -7.50
N ILE A 775 -29.86 -30.10 -6.46
CA ILE A 775 -30.64 -29.44 -5.40
C ILE A 775 -29.75 -29.31 -4.16
N PHE A 776 -29.74 -28.12 -3.56
CA PHE A 776 -29.25 -27.88 -2.21
C PHE A 776 -30.37 -28.16 -1.22
N VAL A 777 -30.09 -28.98 -0.20
CA VAL A 777 -31.03 -29.31 0.87
C VAL A 777 -30.47 -28.79 2.20
N GLY A 778 -31.00 -27.67 2.67
CA GLY A 778 -30.62 -27.00 3.91
C GLY A 778 -31.45 -27.41 5.12
N ASP A 779 -31.04 -26.90 6.28
CA ASP A 779 -31.70 -27.02 7.59
C ASP A 779 -31.90 -28.47 8.10
N LEU A 780 -31.20 -29.44 7.50
CA LEU A 780 -31.18 -30.85 7.87
C LEU A 780 -30.93 -31.05 9.37
N SER A 781 -31.66 -31.99 9.98
CA SER A 781 -31.36 -32.44 11.34
C SER A 781 -30.00 -33.16 11.42
N ASN A 782 -29.38 -33.11 12.59
CA ASN A 782 -28.10 -33.76 12.89
C ASN A 782 -28.15 -35.30 12.78
N GLU A 783 -29.35 -35.89 12.74
CA GLU A 783 -29.58 -37.33 12.55
C GLU A 783 -29.70 -37.76 11.08
N VAL A 784 -29.86 -36.80 10.15
CA VAL A 784 -29.94 -37.09 8.71
C VAL A 784 -28.54 -37.37 8.17
N ASN A 785 -28.37 -38.54 7.57
CA ASN A 785 -27.16 -38.96 6.86
C ASN A 785 -27.43 -39.08 5.35
N ASP A 786 -26.38 -39.38 4.59
CA ASP A 786 -26.42 -39.52 3.12
C ASP A 786 -27.49 -40.54 2.65
N GLU A 787 -27.71 -41.60 3.42
CA GLU A 787 -28.68 -42.68 3.13
C GLU A 787 -30.14 -42.24 3.37
N VAL A 788 -30.43 -41.59 4.50
CA VAL A 788 -31.75 -41.00 4.79
C VAL A 788 -32.07 -39.87 3.81
N LEU A 789 -31.08 -39.05 3.44
CA LEU A 789 -31.25 -38.01 2.42
C LEU A 789 -31.53 -38.63 1.05
N HIS A 790 -30.86 -39.72 0.67
CA HIS A 790 -31.14 -40.44 -0.57
C HIS A 790 -32.58 -41.02 -0.58
N GLN A 791 -32.98 -41.72 0.48
CA GLN A 791 -34.30 -42.36 0.59
C GLN A 791 -35.46 -41.35 0.54
N ALA A 792 -35.31 -40.20 1.21
CA ALA A 792 -36.33 -39.15 1.22
C ALA A 792 -36.56 -38.54 -0.18
N PHE A 793 -35.52 -38.51 -1.03
CA PHE A 793 -35.57 -37.88 -2.34
C PHE A 793 -35.75 -38.88 -3.51
N SER A 794 -35.48 -40.18 -3.32
CA SER A 794 -35.56 -41.19 -4.40
C SER A 794 -36.98 -41.42 -4.94
N ASN A 795 -38.01 -40.99 -4.21
CA ASN A 795 -39.41 -41.11 -4.63
C ASN A 795 -39.81 -40.13 -5.75
N PHE A 796 -38.97 -39.12 -6.04
CA PHE A 796 -39.27 -38.12 -7.07
C PHE A 796 -38.68 -38.46 -8.43
N GLY A 797 -37.64 -39.31 -8.49
CA GLY A 797 -36.91 -39.58 -9.73
C GLY A 797 -35.55 -40.25 -9.53
N THR A 798 -34.77 -40.38 -10.60
CA THR A 798 -33.49 -41.11 -10.58
C THR A 798 -32.34 -40.23 -10.06
N ILE A 799 -31.99 -40.43 -8.79
CA ILE A 799 -30.82 -39.82 -8.14
C ILE A 799 -29.52 -40.42 -8.69
N SER A 800 -28.51 -39.57 -8.86
CA SER A 800 -27.12 -39.92 -9.22
C SER A 800 -26.12 -39.72 -8.07
N GLU A 801 -26.35 -38.73 -7.20
CA GLU A 801 -25.54 -38.46 -6.01
C GLU A 801 -26.44 -37.81 -4.94
N ALA A 802 -26.43 -38.30 -3.70
CA ALA A 802 -27.08 -37.67 -2.56
C ALA A 802 -26.12 -37.72 -1.37
N ARG A 803 -25.90 -36.57 -0.71
CA ARG A 803 -24.78 -36.42 0.24
C ARG A 803 -25.00 -35.32 1.27
N VAL A 804 -24.83 -35.63 2.56
CA VAL A 804 -24.80 -34.65 3.65
C VAL A 804 -23.37 -34.12 3.81
N MET A 805 -23.24 -32.85 4.18
CA MET A 805 -21.93 -32.19 4.36
C MET A 805 -21.52 -32.21 5.83
N TRP A 806 -20.31 -32.70 6.11
CA TRP A 806 -19.79 -32.92 7.46
C TRP A 806 -18.58 -32.01 7.74
N ASP A 807 -18.35 -31.64 9.01
CA ASP A 807 -17.12 -30.99 9.45
C ASP A 807 -16.05 -32.02 9.81
N MET A 808 -14.98 -32.08 9.00
CA MET A 808 -13.87 -33.02 9.20
C MET A 808 -13.08 -32.81 10.51
N LYS A 809 -13.21 -31.67 11.20
CA LYS A 809 -12.55 -31.44 12.50
C LYS A 809 -13.35 -31.92 13.70
N THR A 810 -14.68 -32.00 13.59
CA THR A 810 -15.56 -32.30 14.73
C THR A 810 -16.47 -33.52 14.52
N GLY A 811 -16.53 -34.07 13.30
CA GLY A 811 -17.38 -35.22 12.96
C GLY A 811 -18.87 -34.92 12.94
N ARG A 812 -19.28 -33.64 13.03
CA ARG A 812 -20.69 -33.23 13.06
C ARG A 812 -21.21 -32.91 11.65
N SER A 813 -22.49 -33.18 11.41
CA SER A 813 -23.19 -32.66 10.23
C SER A 813 -23.18 -31.13 10.25
N ARG A 814 -23.09 -30.52 9.08
CA ARG A 814 -23.15 -29.06 8.88
C ARG A 814 -24.58 -28.55 8.68
N GLY A 815 -25.59 -29.42 8.81
CA GLY A 815 -27.01 -29.07 8.65
C GLY A 815 -27.44 -28.84 7.20
N TYR A 816 -26.69 -29.33 6.22
CA TYR A 816 -27.08 -29.28 4.81
C TYR A 816 -26.44 -30.41 3.99
N GLY A 817 -27.03 -30.68 2.82
CA GLY A 817 -26.56 -31.64 1.84
C GLY A 817 -26.91 -31.22 0.41
N PHE A 818 -26.63 -32.12 -0.54
CA PHE A 818 -26.97 -31.97 -1.95
C PHE A 818 -27.58 -33.26 -2.49
N VAL A 819 -28.49 -33.13 -3.46
CA VAL A 819 -29.09 -34.25 -4.21
C VAL A 819 -29.05 -33.91 -5.70
N ALA A 820 -28.54 -34.82 -6.53
CA ALA A 820 -28.34 -34.61 -7.96
C ALA A 820 -29.17 -35.60 -8.78
N TYR A 821 -30.16 -35.11 -9.54
CA TYR A 821 -30.98 -35.92 -10.44
C TYR A 821 -30.42 -35.92 -11.86
N ARG A 822 -30.65 -37.03 -12.58
CA ARG A 822 -30.28 -37.14 -14.00
C ARG A 822 -31.16 -36.25 -14.88
N GLU A 823 -32.45 -36.17 -14.58
CA GLU A 823 -33.41 -35.34 -15.32
C GLU A 823 -33.88 -34.12 -14.55
N ARG A 824 -34.25 -33.07 -15.30
CA ARG A 824 -34.68 -31.79 -14.74
C ARG A 824 -36.08 -31.86 -14.13
N ALA A 825 -36.99 -32.61 -14.74
CA ALA A 825 -38.37 -32.75 -14.26
C ALA A 825 -38.41 -33.42 -12.88
N ASP A 826 -37.61 -34.46 -12.67
CA ASP A 826 -37.40 -35.12 -11.37
C ASP A 826 -36.95 -34.12 -10.29
N ALA A 827 -35.97 -33.26 -10.62
CA ALA A 827 -35.46 -32.25 -9.72
C ALA A 827 -36.49 -31.13 -9.43
N GLU A 828 -37.23 -30.66 -10.43
CA GLU A 828 -38.28 -29.64 -10.25
C GLU A 828 -39.43 -30.18 -9.38
N LYS A 829 -39.83 -31.44 -9.59
CA LYS A 829 -40.82 -32.16 -8.78
C LYS A 829 -40.35 -32.37 -7.34
N ALA A 830 -39.08 -32.73 -7.12
CA ALA A 830 -38.51 -32.85 -5.78
C ALA A 830 -38.47 -31.49 -5.07
N LEU A 831 -38.00 -30.45 -5.75
CA LEU A 831 -37.88 -29.09 -5.20
C LEU A 831 -39.25 -28.50 -4.84
N SER A 832 -40.29 -28.73 -5.65
CA SER A 832 -41.65 -28.26 -5.37
C SER A 832 -42.38 -29.03 -4.27
N THR A 833 -41.91 -30.24 -3.92
CA THR A 833 -42.60 -31.13 -2.95
C THR A 833 -41.87 -31.23 -1.61
N MET A 834 -40.54 -31.01 -1.58
CA MET A 834 -39.71 -31.21 -0.38
C MET A 834 -39.22 -29.91 0.28
N ASP A 835 -39.52 -28.72 -0.26
CA ASP A 835 -39.22 -27.45 0.44
C ASP A 835 -40.21 -27.24 1.59
N GLY A 836 -39.71 -27.22 2.83
CA GLY A 836 -40.51 -27.10 4.05
C GLY A 836 -40.93 -28.43 4.69
N GLU A 837 -40.65 -29.58 4.07
CA GLU A 837 -41.04 -30.89 4.59
C GLU A 837 -40.14 -31.41 5.72
N TRP A 838 -40.68 -32.24 6.62
CA TRP A 838 -39.97 -32.69 7.83
C TRP A 838 -39.10 -33.93 7.57
N LEU A 839 -37.78 -33.79 7.74
CA LEU A 839 -36.82 -34.89 7.65
C LEU A 839 -36.03 -35.03 8.96
N GLY A 840 -36.44 -36.02 9.76
CA GLY A 840 -36.07 -36.10 11.17
C GLY A 840 -36.76 -34.99 11.98
N SER A 841 -36.08 -34.46 12.99
CA SER A 841 -36.60 -33.44 13.90
C SER A 841 -36.63 -32.00 13.35
N ARG A 842 -36.54 -31.80 12.03
CA ARG A 842 -36.57 -30.47 11.37
C ARG A 842 -37.27 -30.48 10.01
N ALA A 843 -37.95 -29.38 9.70
CA ALA A 843 -38.31 -29.02 8.34
C ALA A 843 -37.03 -28.67 7.53
N ILE A 844 -36.90 -29.23 6.33
CA ILE A 844 -35.76 -29.01 5.43
C ILE A 844 -36.06 -27.89 4.44
N ARG A 845 -35.02 -27.37 3.81
CA ARG A 845 -35.15 -26.31 2.80
C ARG A 845 -34.52 -26.70 1.46
N CYS A 846 -35.32 -26.81 0.42
CA CYS A 846 -34.89 -27.21 -0.93
C CYS A 846 -34.73 -25.99 -1.84
N ASN A 847 -33.62 -25.92 -2.58
CA ASN A 847 -33.40 -24.90 -3.60
C ASN A 847 -32.44 -25.41 -4.66
N TRP A 848 -32.38 -24.77 -5.83
CA TRP A 848 -31.37 -25.07 -6.84
C TRP A 848 -29.96 -24.81 -6.29
N ALA A 849 -29.06 -25.79 -6.45
CA ALA A 849 -27.66 -25.60 -6.11
C ALA A 849 -26.92 -24.90 -7.24
N ASN A 850 -26.34 -23.72 -6.96
CA ASN A 850 -25.49 -23.04 -7.93
C ASN A 850 -24.22 -23.87 -8.18
N GLN A 851 -24.13 -24.49 -9.35
CA GLN A 851 -22.87 -25.05 -9.84
C GLN A 851 -21.80 -23.95 -9.95
N LYS A 852 -20.52 -24.31 -9.82
CA LYS A 852 -19.40 -23.38 -10.02
C LYS A 852 -19.25 -23.00 -11.50
N GLY A 853 -20.02 -22.01 -11.95
CA GLY A 853 -19.89 -21.43 -13.29
C GLY A 853 -21.17 -20.93 -13.95
N GLN A 854 -22.36 -21.13 -13.34
CA GLN A 854 -23.62 -20.65 -13.92
C GLN A 854 -24.47 -19.81 -12.93
N PRO A 855 -25.21 -18.80 -13.42
CA PRO A 855 -26.20 -18.05 -12.64
C PRO A 855 -27.45 -18.89 -12.34
N SER A 856 -28.24 -18.47 -11.34
CA SER A 856 -29.40 -19.24 -10.88
C SER A 856 -30.64 -19.08 -11.78
N ILE A 857 -31.52 -20.09 -11.79
CA ILE A 857 -32.71 -20.10 -12.66
C ILE A 857 -33.63 -18.88 -12.48
N SER A 858 -33.66 -18.32 -11.26
CA SER A 858 -34.37 -17.09 -10.91
C SER A 858 -33.90 -15.86 -11.70
N GLN A 859 -32.63 -15.80 -12.12
CA GLN A 859 -32.12 -14.73 -12.98
C GLN A 859 -32.62 -14.93 -14.43
N GLN A 860 -32.68 -16.18 -14.92
CA GLN A 860 -33.19 -16.47 -16.27
C GLN A 860 -34.68 -16.14 -16.41
N SER A 861 -35.51 -16.45 -15.42
CA SER A 861 -36.94 -16.11 -15.43
C SER A 861 -37.19 -14.59 -15.51
N GLN A 862 -36.33 -13.79 -14.87
CA GLN A 862 -36.41 -12.32 -14.93
C GLN A 862 -35.89 -11.75 -16.25
N MET A 863 -34.90 -12.39 -16.88
CA MET A 863 -34.43 -12.00 -18.22
C MET A 863 -35.48 -12.27 -19.32
N ALA A 864 -36.25 -13.37 -19.20
CA ALA A 864 -37.26 -13.73 -20.19
C ALA A 864 -38.40 -12.68 -20.32
N GLN A 865 -38.78 -12.01 -19.23
CA GLN A 865 -39.78 -10.94 -19.26
C GLN A 865 -39.26 -9.60 -19.84
N MET A 866 -37.97 -9.47 -20.12
CA MET A 866 -37.35 -8.24 -20.66
C MET A 866 -36.90 -8.36 -22.13
N GLY A 867 -37.21 -9.47 -22.82
CA GLY A 867 -37.31 -9.50 -24.28
C GLY A 867 -36.01 -9.31 -25.09
N MET A 868 -34.84 -9.70 -24.57
CA MET A 868 -33.56 -9.57 -25.29
C MET A 868 -32.97 -10.92 -25.72
N THR A 869 -32.42 -10.95 -26.94
CA THR A 869 -31.75 -12.12 -27.56
C THR A 869 -30.21 -12.00 -27.50
N PRO A 870 -29.46 -13.13 -27.48
CA PRO A 870 -28.01 -13.09 -27.22
C PRO A 870 -27.16 -13.00 -28.50
N THR A 871 -26.22 -12.04 -28.57
CA THR A 871 -25.18 -12.02 -29.63
C THR A 871 -23.79 -11.55 -29.15
N THR A 872 -22.80 -12.44 -29.31
CA THR A 872 -21.34 -12.18 -29.46
C THR A 872 -20.51 -11.68 -28.25
N PRO A 873 -19.17 -11.94 -28.22
CA PRO A 873 -18.41 -11.99 -26.97
C PRO A 873 -17.29 -10.92 -26.84
N PHE A 874 -17.59 -9.65 -27.11
CA PHE A 874 -16.71 -8.51 -26.78
C PHE A 874 -17.55 -7.35 -26.28
N GLY A 875 -17.40 -6.93 -25.02
CA GLY A 875 -18.21 -5.82 -24.48
C GLY A 875 -18.00 -5.48 -23.01
N HIS A 876 -17.61 -4.23 -22.78
CA HIS A 876 -17.70 -3.42 -21.57
C HIS A 876 -18.44 -3.97 -20.34
N HIS A 877 -17.75 -4.02 -19.19
CA HIS A 877 -18.39 -3.90 -17.88
C HIS A 877 -18.89 -2.47 -17.68
N HIS A 878 -20.13 -2.20 -18.11
CA HIS A 878 -20.86 -1.03 -17.65
C HIS A 878 -21.16 -1.18 -16.15
N PHE A 879 -21.04 -0.11 -15.37
CA PHE A 879 -21.54 -0.12 -13.99
C PHE A 879 -23.06 -0.37 -14.03
N PRO A 880 -23.61 -1.29 -13.19
CA PRO A 880 -25.04 -1.46 -13.05
C PRO A 880 -25.67 -0.15 -12.55
N THR A 881 -26.22 0.62 -13.48
CA THR A 881 -27.03 1.79 -13.15
C THR A 881 -28.40 1.26 -12.74
N HIS A 882 -28.93 1.77 -11.62
CA HIS A 882 -30.10 1.24 -10.90
C HIS A 882 -29.83 -0.08 -10.16
N GLY A 883 -29.61 0.03 -8.85
CA GLY A 883 -30.02 -1.03 -7.92
C GLY A 883 -31.55 -1.19 -7.95
N ILE A 884 -32.06 -2.28 -7.37
CA ILE A 884 -33.47 -2.72 -7.47
C ILE A 884 -34.48 -1.77 -6.75
N GLN A 885 -34.00 -0.68 -6.16
CA GLN A 885 -34.80 0.39 -5.56
C GLN A 885 -34.26 1.76 -6.00
N SER A 886 -35.13 2.69 -6.40
CA SER A 886 -34.73 4.05 -6.73
C SER A 886 -34.33 4.84 -5.49
N TYR A 887 -33.37 5.77 -5.65
CA TYR A 887 -32.90 6.65 -4.58
C TYR A 887 -34.05 7.38 -3.88
N ASP A 888 -34.98 7.96 -4.65
CA ASP A 888 -36.13 8.70 -4.13
C ASP A 888 -37.06 7.82 -3.28
N MET A 889 -37.20 6.53 -3.63
CA MET A 889 -37.97 5.58 -2.84
C MET A 889 -37.23 5.14 -1.57
N ILE A 890 -35.89 5.10 -1.56
CA ILE A 890 -35.11 4.74 -0.36
C ILE A 890 -35.07 5.91 0.62
N VAL A 891 -34.82 7.13 0.15
CA VAL A 891 -34.75 8.32 1.01
C VAL A 891 -36.12 8.67 1.62
N GLN A 892 -37.24 8.34 0.95
CA GLN A 892 -38.58 8.55 1.52
C GLN A 892 -39.04 7.44 2.49
N GLN A 893 -38.30 6.34 2.66
CA GLN A 893 -38.71 5.23 3.55
C GLN A 893 -38.58 5.53 5.05
N THR A 894 -37.71 6.47 5.46
CA THR A 894 -37.50 6.80 6.88
C THR A 894 -37.28 8.31 7.06
N PRO A 895 -37.48 8.88 8.27
CA PRO A 895 -37.27 10.31 8.49
C PRO A 895 -35.80 10.72 8.37
N GLN A 896 -35.54 12.00 8.06
CA GLN A 896 -34.20 12.59 7.85
C GLN A 896 -33.21 12.44 9.03
N TRP A 897 -33.64 12.05 10.23
CA TRP A 897 -32.74 11.75 11.35
C TRP A 897 -32.21 10.30 11.36
N GLN A 898 -32.82 9.39 10.59
CA GLN A 898 -32.40 8.00 10.44
C GLN A 898 -31.17 7.95 9.53
N THR A 899 -30.01 7.58 10.08
CA THR A 899 -28.70 7.65 9.40
C THR A 899 -27.92 6.33 9.46
N THR A 900 -28.36 5.37 10.27
CA THR A 900 -27.80 4.01 10.28
C THR A 900 -28.34 3.16 9.12
N VAL A 901 -27.42 2.58 8.36
CA VAL A 901 -27.63 1.50 7.39
C VAL A 901 -27.37 0.15 8.07
N TYR A 902 -28.28 -0.81 7.89
CA TYR A 902 -28.04 -2.23 8.18
C TYR A 902 -27.39 -2.90 6.96
N VAL A 903 -26.38 -3.73 7.19
CA VAL A 903 -25.63 -4.46 6.16
C VAL A 903 -25.59 -5.94 6.52
N GLY A 904 -26.46 -6.74 5.92
CA GLY A 904 -26.54 -8.19 6.12
C GLY A 904 -25.81 -9.01 5.05
N ASN A 905 -25.79 -10.33 5.25
CA ASN A 905 -25.18 -11.36 4.38
C ASN A 905 -23.64 -11.35 4.33
N LEU A 906 -22.97 -10.86 5.38
CA LEU A 906 -21.52 -10.91 5.50
C LEU A 906 -21.00 -12.35 5.61
N THR A 907 -19.71 -12.58 5.35
CA THR A 907 -19.05 -13.85 5.72
C THR A 907 -18.49 -13.73 7.15
N PRO A 908 -18.31 -14.84 7.89
CA PRO A 908 -17.71 -14.81 9.24
C PRO A 908 -16.26 -14.32 9.30
N TYR A 909 -15.62 -14.11 8.16
CA TYR A 909 -14.26 -13.58 8.00
C TYR A 909 -14.24 -12.23 7.27
N THR A 910 -15.39 -11.65 6.92
CA THR A 910 -15.45 -10.25 6.49
C THR A 910 -14.96 -9.38 7.63
N THR A 911 -14.06 -8.44 7.31
CA THR A 911 -13.51 -7.49 8.29
C THR A 911 -14.17 -6.12 8.17
N GLN A 912 -13.98 -5.28 9.19
CA GLN A 912 -14.43 -3.89 9.16
C GLN A 912 -13.77 -3.09 8.02
N ASN A 913 -12.53 -3.46 7.64
CA ASN A 913 -11.78 -2.85 6.54
C ASN A 913 -12.35 -3.23 5.16
N ASP A 914 -13.17 -4.28 5.06
CA ASP A 914 -13.80 -4.70 3.81
C ASP A 914 -15.04 -3.84 3.49
N LEU A 915 -15.67 -3.25 4.51
CA LEU A 915 -16.88 -2.42 4.37
C LEU A 915 -16.60 -0.93 4.48
N ILE A 916 -15.72 -0.48 5.38
CA ILE A 916 -15.48 0.96 5.59
C ILE A 916 -15.13 1.70 4.29
N PRO A 917 -14.20 1.24 3.44
CA PRO A 917 -13.86 1.93 2.19
C PRO A 917 -15.02 2.00 1.18
N LEU A 918 -15.93 1.01 1.20
CA LEU A 918 -17.10 0.98 0.33
C LEU A 918 -18.12 2.04 0.76
N PHE A 919 -18.40 2.14 2.06
CA PHE A 919 -19.35 3.11 2.60
C PHE A 919 -18.79 4.54 2.62
N GLN A 920 -17.48 4.71 2.84
CA GLN A 920 -16.78 6.00 2.74
C GLN A 920 -16.82 6.63 1.33
N ASN A 921 -17.16 5.87 0.29
CA ASN A 921 -17.36 6.41 -1.06
C ASN A 921 -18.65 7.24 -1.18
N PHE A 922 -19.58 7.14 -0.21
CA PHE A 922 -20.88 7.83 -0.23
C PHE A 922 -21.00 8.98 0.77
N GLY A 923 -20.21 8.98 1.85
CA GLY A 923 -20.24 9.99 2.90
C GLY A 923 -19.29 9.64 4.04
N TYR A 924 -19.17 10.51 5.04
CA TYR A 924 -18.40 10.19 6.23
C TYR A 924 -19.15 9.16 7.10
N ILE A 925 -18.42 8.16 7.60
CA ILE A 925 -18.96 7.18 8.55
C ILE A 925 -18.79 7.73 9.96
N VAL A 926 -19.92 7.91 10.66
CA VAL A 926 -19.99 8.42 12.05
C VAL A 926 -19.77 7.29 13.06
N GLU A 927 -20.31 6.09 12.79
CA GLU A 927 -20.22 4.95 13.70
C GLU A 927 -20.30 3.63 12.93
N THR A 928 -19.62 2.57 13.42
CA THR A 928 -19.79 1.20 12.89
C THR A 928 -19.92 0.19 14.01
N ARG A 929 -20.96 -0.65 13.98
CA ARG A 929 -21.14 -1.79 14.89
C ARG A 929 -21.09 -3.08 14.08
N PHE A 930 -20.08 -3.91 14.31
CA PHE A 930 -19.73 -5.03 13.43
C PHE A 930 -19.98 -6.37 14.14
N GLN A 931 -20.77 -7.26 13.53
CA GLN A 931 -21.15 -8.60 14.03
C GLN A 931 -21.08 -9.62 12.90
N ALA A 932 -19.90 -9.77 12.27
CA ALA A 932 -19.68 -10.71 11.18
C ALA A 932 -19.82 -12.18 11.62
N ASP A 933 -19.62 -12.49 12.91
CA ASP A 933 -19.99 -13.77 13.54
C ASP A 933 -21.48 -14.11 13.34
N ARG A 934 -22.33 -13.07 13.26
CA ARG A 934 -23.77 -13.15 13.00
C ARG A 934 -24.16 -12.75 11.58
N GLY A 935 -23.17 -12.51 10.71
CA GLY A 935 -23.36 -12.17 9.30
C GLY A 935 -23.89 -10.77 9.01
N PHE A 936 -23.76 -9.79 9.94
CA PHE A 936 -24.23 -8.43 9.70
C PHE A 936 -23.38 -7.32 10.36
N ALA A 937 -23.58 -6.08 9.90
CA ALA A 937 -23.08 -4.86 10.52
C ALA A 937 -24.16 -3.75 10.50
N PHE A 938 -23.95 -2.73 11.31
CA PHE A 938 -24.62 -1.44 11.22
C PHE A 938 -23.57 -0.36 10.96
N ILE A 939 -23.82 0.51 9.97
CA ILE A 939 -22.92 1.59 9.56
C ILE A 939 -23.73 2.89 9.57
N LYS A 940 -23.36 3.84 10.42
CA LYS A 940 -24.01 5.13 10.54
C LYS A 940 -23.30 6.16 9.68
N MET A 941 -24.02 6.74 8.74
CA MET A 941 -23.51 7.81 7.88
C MET A 941 -23.65 9.18 8.57
N ASP A 942 -23.00 10.17 7.99
CA ASP A 942 -23.08 11.59 8.31
C ASP A 942 -24.43 12.22 7.94
N THR A 943 -24.99 11.85 6.79
CA THR A 943 -26.30 12.32 6.33
C THR A 943 -27.23 11.17 5.95
N HIS A 944 -28.52 11.50 5.94
CA HIS A 944 -29.59 10.58 5.55
C HIS A 944 -29.54 10.27 4.04
N GLU A 945 -29.20 11.27 3.24
CA GLU A 945 -29.00 11.20 1.80
C GLU A 945 -27.84 10.25 1.45
N ASN A 946 -26.72 10.33 2.19
CA ASN A 946 -25.56 9.46 2.01
C ASN A 946 -25.87 8.02 2.43
N ALA A 947 -26.68 7.82 3.48
CA ALA A 947 -27.19 6.51 3.88
C ALA A 947 -28.13 5.91 2.81
N ALA A 948 -29.05 6.69 2.28
CA ALA A 948 -29.96 6.27 1.21
C ALA A 948 -29.20 5.91 -0.08
N MET A 949 -28.17 6.69 -0.44
CA MET A 949 -27.31 6.42 -1.61
C MET A 949 -26.48 5.14 -1.41
N ALA A 950 -25.91 4.93 -0.22
CA ALA A 950 -25.18 3.72 0.11
C ALA A 950 -26.09 2.47 0.08
N ILE A 951 -27.33 2.55 0.58
CA ILE A 951 -28.33 1.49 0.43
C ILE A 951 -28.63 1.22 -1.06
N CYS A 952 -28.83 2.28 -1.85
CA CYS A 952 -29.17 2.19 -3.27
C CYS A 952 -28.08 1.52 -4.12
N GLN A 953 -26.81 1.74 -3.80
CA GLN A 953 -25.68 1.30 -4.63
C GLN A 953 -24.90 0.10 -4.09
N LEU A 954 -24.93 -0.17 -2.78
CA LEU A 954 -24.23 -1.32 -2.18
C LEU A 954 -25.13 -2.55 -1.95
N SER A 955 -26.46 -2.42 -2.00
CA SER A 955 -27.34 -3.60 -1.94
C SER A 955 -27.18 -4.44 -3.21
N GLY A 956 -26.70 -5.68 -3.06
CA GLY A 956 -26.29 -6.55 -4.17
C GLY A 956 -24.78 -6.54 -4.48
N TYR A 957 -24.00 -5.60 -3.92
CA TYR A 957 -22.56 -5.52 -4.17
C TYR A 957 -21.82 -6.71 -3.53
N ASN A 958 -20.91 -7.36 -4.26
CA ASN A 958 -20.22 -8.56 -3.77
C ASN A 958 -19.01 -8.22 -2.87
N VAL A 959 -19.07 -8.64 -1.60
CA VAL A 959 -17.95 -8.63 -0.65
C VAL A 959 -17.66 -10.07 -0.23
N ASN A 960 -16.38 -10.49 -0.32
CA ASN A 960 -15.94 -11.85 0.04
C ASN A 960 -16.79 -12.98 -0.59
N GLY A 961 -17.24 -12.78 -1.83
CA GLY A 961 -18.07 -13.74 -2.56
C GLY A 961 -19.54 -13.81 -2.13
N ARG A 962 -20.04 -12.83 -1.36
CA ARG A 962 -21.47 -12.68 -1.03
C ARG A 962 -22.01 -11.30 -1.40
N PRO A 963 -23.19 -11.20 -2.01
CA PRO A 963 -23.85 -9.91 -2.23
C PRO A 963 -24.35 -9.34 -0.90
N LEU A 964 -23.96 -8.11 -0.57
CA LEU A 964 -24.45 -7.40 0.61
C LEU A 964 -25.97 -7.21 0.53
N LYS A 965 -26.64 -7.25 1.69
CA LYS A 965 -28.04 -6.83 1.81
C LYS A 965 -28.10 -5.55 2.61
N CYS A 966 -28.20 -4.42 1.92
CA CYS A 966 -28.31 -3.10 2.57
C CYS A 966 -29.78 -2.70 2.73
N SER A 967 -30.12 -2.18 3.91
CA SER A 967 -31.43 -1.60 4.22
C SER A 967 -31.29 -0.54 5.32
N TRP A 968 -32.35 0.18 5.64
CA TRP A 968 -32.37 1.02 6.83
C TRP A 968 -32.15 0.20 8.10
N GLY A 969 -31.35 0.76 9.02
CA GLY A 969 -31.23 0.29 10.40
C GLY A 969 -32.42 0.76 11.26
N LYS A 970 -32.30 0.57 12.58
CA LYS A 970 -33.24 1.10 13.56
C LYS A 970 -32.49 1.97 14.58
N ASP A 971 -32.38 3.27 14.30
CA ASP A 971 -32.02 4.23 15.33
C ASP A 971 -33.22 4.52 16.24
N ARG A 972 -32.98 5.15 17.38
CA ARG A 972 -34.06 5.74 18.19
C ARG A 972 -34.24 7.20 17.76
N PRO A 973 -35.46 7.73 17.68
CA PRO A 973 -35.67 9.16 17.46
C PRO A 973 -34.97 9.96 18.58
N PRO A 974 -34.34 11.11 18.27
CA PRO A 974 -33.68 11.93 19.26
C PRO A 974 -34.70 12.50 20.26
N THR A 975 -34.61 12.11 21.52
CA THR A 975 -35.50 12.59 22.59
C THR A 975 -35.05 13.98 23.05
N GLY A 976 -35.57 15.01 22.40
CA GLY A 976 -35.46 16.43 22.78
C GLY A 976 -36.79 17.13 22.54
N GLN A 977 -37.18 18.04 23.44
CA GLN A 977 -38.50 18.67 23.45
C GLN A 977 -38.85 19.40 22.15
N PHE A 978 -40.10 19.27 21.72
CA PHE A 978 -40.77 20.26 20.88
C PHE A 978 -42.21 20.41 21.37
N ASP A 979 -42.57 21.63 21.78
CA ASP A 979 -43.91 21.94 22.29
C ASP A 979 -44.93 22.12 21.16
N GLY A 980 -46.21 22.07 21.55
CA GLY A 980 -47.33 21.75 20.67
C GLY A 980 -47.51 22.60 19.40
N TYR A 981 -47.90 21.91 18.32
CA TYR A 981 -48.70 22.49 17.25
C TYR A 981 -49.82 21.50 16.85
N SER A 982 -51.06 21.99 16.78
CA SER A 982 -52.23 21.21 16.40
C SER A 982 -52.71 21.59 14.99
N PRO A 983 -53.00 20.62 14.10
CA PRO A 983 -53.51 20.93 12.76
C PRO A 983 -55.01 21.23 12.79
N GLN A 984 -55.44 22.31 12.12
CA GLN A 984 -56.85 22.73 12.04
C GLN A 984 -57.23 23.12 10.60
N GLY A 985 -58.30 22.50 10.07
CA GLY A 985 -58.99 22.92 8.83
C GLY A 985 -58.70 22.10 7.57
N GLY A 986 -59.73 21.38 7.08
CA GLY A 986 -59.84 20.91 5.68
C GLY A 986 -60.48 21.99 4.77
N PRO A 987 -60.89 21.70 3.51
CA PRO A 987 -61.76 20.56 3.11
C PRO A 987 -61.15 19.68 1.99
N GLN A 988 -61.27 18.33 1.95
CA GLN A 988 -62.42 17.39 1.81
C GLN A 988 -62.66 16.85 0.39
N THR A 989 -63.12 15.59 0.33
CA THR A 989 -63.18 14.68 -0.83
C THR A 989 -64.61 14.36 -1.28
N PRO A 990 -64.79 13.73 -2.46
CA PRO A 990 -65.49 12.43 -2.51
C PRO A 990 -64.92 11.47 -3.61
N GLN A 991 -65.17 10.15 -3.67
CA GLN A 991 -65.65 9.14 -2.70
C GLN A 991 -65.28 7.72 -3.22
N PHE A 992 -65.33 6.69 -2.36
CA PHE A 992 -65.14 5.27 -2.71
C PHE A 992 -66.46 4.57 -3.13
N PRO A 993 -66.38 3.29 -3.59
CA PRO A 993 -67.17 2.28 -2.88
C PRO A 993 -66.45 0.96 -2.53
N ASN A 994 -66.20 0.79 -1.22
CA ASN A 994 -66.36 -0.42 -0.39
C ASN A 994 -65.61 -1.76 -0.62
N ALA A 995 -65.48 -2.50 0.50
CA ALA A 995 -64.83 -3.80 0.65
C ALA A 995 -65.84 -4.96 0.87
N PRO A 996 -65.37 -6.17 1.24
CA PRO A 996 -65.77 -6.70 2.55
C PRO A 996 -64.60 -7.18 3.45
N PHE A 997 -64.90 -7.44 4.73
CA PHE A 997 -63.95 -7.70 5.82
C PHE A 997 -64.06 -9.13 6.42
N GLY A 998 -63.03 -9.53 7.18
CA GLY A 998 -63.10 -10.59 8.20
C GLY A 998 -62.05 -11.71 8.03
N ASN A 999 -61.57 -12.38 9.08
CA ASN A 999 -61.73 -12.12 10.52
C ASN A 999 -60.62 -12.86 11.33
N PHE A 1000 -60.22 -12.34 12.49
CA PHE A 1000 -59.34 -13.08 13.43
C PHE A 1000 -60.19 -13.82 14.48
N PRO A 1001 -59.99 -15.14 14.72
CA PRO A 1001 -60.61 -15.85 15.83
C PRO A 1001 -59.66 -15.95 17.05
N GLN A 1002 -60.21 -15.73 18.24
CA GLN A 1002 -59.59 -16.02 19.54
C GLN A 1002 -60.31 -17.19 20.20
N TYR A 1003 -59.60 -18.19 20.70
CA TYR A 1003 -60.15 -19.30 21.49
C TYR A 1003 -59.13 -19.82 22.51
N GLY A 1004 -59.58 -20.47 23.59
CA GLY A 1004 -58.72 -21.07 24.61
C GLY A 1004 -59.50 -21.70 25.77
N GLY A 1005 -58.79 -22.10 26.83
CA GLY A 1005 -59.32 -22.65 28.08
C GLY A 1005 -58.67 -24.00 28.47
N PRO A 1006 -58.96 -24.56 29.67
CA PRO A 1006 -59.79 -24.04 30.78
C PRO A 1006 -59.03 -24.01 32.15
N GLY A 1007 -59.66 -23.54 33.25
CA GLY A 1007 -59.40 -24.22 34.55
C GLY A 1007 -59.52 -23.55 35.94
N GLY A 1008 -59.29 -22.25 36.13
CA GLY A 1008 -59.44 -21.59 37.46
C GLY A 1008 -58.46 -22.05 38.58
N PRO A 1009 -58.77 -21.79 39.87
CA PRO A 1009 -59.02 -20.43 40.39
C PRO A 1009 -58.36 -20.12 41.76
N MET A 1010 -58.03 -18.84 42.04
CA MET A 1010 -58.48 -18.08 43.24
C MET A 1010 -57.93 -16.64 43.25
N SER A 1011 -58.41 -15.82 44.20
CA SER A 1011 -58.35 -14.35 44.21
C SER A 1011 -57.87 -13.80 45.59
N PRO A 1012 -58.17 -12.55 46.03
CA PRO A 1012 -57.38 -11.36 45.68
C PRO A 1012 -56.96 -10.52 46.91
N GLN A 1013 -56.09 -9.50 46.72
CA GLN A 1013 -56.21 -8.15 47.32
C GLN A 1013 -55.11 -7.18 46.83
N GLY A 1014 -55.43 -5.87 46.83
CA GLY A 1014 -54.47 -4.75 46.72
C GLY A 1014 -54.62 -3.85 47.98
N PRO A 1015 -54.57 -2.51 47.90
CA PRO A 1015 -54.19 -1.64 46.75
C PRO A 1015 -53.37 -0.37 47.16
N ASN A 1016 -53.32 0.61 46.24
CA ASN A 1016 -53.28 2.08 46.46
C ASN A 1016 -51.97 2.90 46.71
N SER A 1017 -51.98 4.08 46.03
CA SER A 1017 -51.39 5.41 46.32
C SER A 1017 -49.99 5.52 46.95
N ALA A 1018 -48.96 6.13 46.34
CA ALA A 1018 -48.83 7.46 45.68
C ALA A 1018 -48.71 8.67 46.65
N GLY A 1019 -47.63 9.46 46.52
CA GLY A 1019 -47.49 10.76 47.20
C GLY A 1019 -46.06 11.34 47.32
N ALA A 1020 -45.86 12.52 46.72
CA ALA A 1020 -44.97 13.64 47.13
C ALA A 1020 -43.42 13.54 47.23
N HIS A 1021 -42.78 14.60 46.74
CA HIS A 1021 -41.43 15.13 47.08
C HIS A 1021 -41.47 15.92 48.43
N PRO A 1022 -40.41 16.60 48.98
CA PRO A 1022 -39.08 16.94 48.43
C PRO A 1022 -37.88 16.82 49.41
N THR A 1023 -36.75 17.46 49.05
CA THR A 1023 -35.61 17.96 49.88
C THR A 1023 -34.37 17.07 50.10
N SER A 1024 -33.25 17.76 50.38
CA SER A 1024 -31.92 17.26 50.77
C SER A 1024 -31.50 18.01 52.05
N PRO A 1025 -30.57 17.50 52.90
CA PRO A 1025 -29.14 17.76 52.65
C PRO A 1025 -28.12 16.74 53.25
N SER A 1026 -26.84 17.01 52.96
CA SER A 1026 -25.57 16.62 53.62
C SER A 1026 -25.48 15.62 54.81
N GLN A 1027 -24.76 14.52 54.54
CA GLN A 1027 -23.53 14.03 55.22
C GLN A 1027 -23.56 13.37 56.64
N ALA A 1028 -22.59 12.44 56.86
CA ALA A 1028 -22.32 11.60 58.05
C ALA A 1028 -23.35 10.47 58.28
N ARG A 1029 -23.02 9.25 58.78
CA ARG A 1029 -21.84 8.67 59.47
C ARG A 1029 -21.68 7.18 59.00
N TRP A 1030 -20.94 6.20 59.55
CA TRP A 1030 -20.09 5.96 60.76
C TRP A 1030 -19.19 4.70 60.51
N MET A 1031 -18.29 4.37 61.46
CA MET A 1031 -17.79 3.03 61.93
C MET A 1031 -17.55 1.84 60.95
N ASP A 1032 -16.49 1.02 61.08
CA ASP A 1032 -15.14 1.07 61.72
C ASP A 1032 -14.38 -0.23 61.28
N GLY A 1033 -13.15 -0.61 61.66
CA GLY A 1033 -12.14 -0.04 62.58
C GLY A 1033 -11.01 -1.04 62.92
N ASN A 1034 -10.06 -0.62 63.77
CA ASN A 1034 -9.00 -1.41 64.47
C ASN A 1034 -7.86 -2.10 63.65
N ASN A 1035 -6.58 -2.10 64.07
CA ASN A 1035 -5.87 -1.31 65.11
C ASN A 1035 -4.32 -1.41 64.97
N GLN A 1036 -3.57 -0.59 65.74
CA GLN A 1036 -2.11 -0.58 66.04
C GLN A 1036 -1.18 -0.08 64.89
N GLY A 1037 -0.31 0.94 65.01
CA GLY A 1037 -0.22 2.06 65.97
C GLY A 1037 1.08 2.16 66.79
N PHE A 1038 1.83 3.30 66.74
CA PHE A 1038 2.48 3.99 67.88
C PHE A 1038 3.27 5.29 67.52
N ASN A 1039 3.21 6.30 68.41
CA ASN A 1039 4.14 7.42 68.71
C ASN A 1039 4.50 8.62 67.77
N SER A 1040 4.81 9.71 68.48
CA SER A 1040 5.47 11.02 68.18
C SER A 1040 6.09 11.48 69.54
N PRO A 1041 6.72 12.68 69.80
CA PRO A 1041 6.82 13.94 69.02
C PRO A 1041 8.18 14.73 69.09
N HIS A 1042 8.19 15.97 68.53
CA HIS A 1042 9.05 17.17 68.83
C HIS A 1042 10.59 17.18 68.59
N GLY A 1043 11.11 18.32 68.07
CA GLY A 1043 12.44 18.89 68.42
C GLY A 1043 13.50 19.18 67.31
N PRO A 1044 14.00 20.44 67.17
CA PRO A 1044 15.25 20.83 66.46
C PRO A 1044 16.32 21.44 67.45
N PRO A 1045 17.50 22.01 67.07
CA PRO A 1045 18.39 21.94 65.88
C PRO A 1045 19.92 21.71 66.21
N GLN A 1046 20.84 21.95 65.24
CA GLN A 1046 22.33 22.09 65.33
C GLN A 1046 23.18 20.78 65.51
N GLY A 1047 24.47 20.70 65.13
CA GLY A 1047 25.39 21.64 64.44
C GLY A 1047 26.85 21.08 64.24
N TYR A 1048 27.83 21.98 63.95
CA TYR A 1048 29.32 21.80 63.83
C TYR A 1048 29.91 21.13 62.55
N ASN A 1049 31.14 21.41 62.06
CA ASN A 1049 31.97 22.66 62.01
C ASN A 1049 33.22 22.51 61.07
N HIS A 1050 33.93 23.64 60.83
CA HIS A 1050 35.37 23.86 60.49
C HIS A 1050 35.89 23.93 59.02
N GLN A 1051 36.43 25.13 58.72
CA GLN A 1051 37.66 25.47 57.95
C GLN A 1051 37.75 25.19 56.42
N GLY A 1052 38.41 26.04 55.62
CA GLY A 1052 38.98 27.37 55.91
C GLY A 1052 39.90 27.93 54.79
N PHE A 1053 40.10 29.26 54.79
CA PHE A 1053 40.94 30.07 53.86
C PHE A 1053 40.44 30.18 52.39
N GLY A 1054 40.59 31.30 51.68
CA GLY A 1054 41.16 32.62 52.05
C GLY A 1054 40.65 33.75 51.13
N ARG A 1055 40.83 35.02 51.55
CA ARG A 1055 40.30 36.23 50.87
C ARG A 1055 41.24 36.82 49.82
N GLY A 1056 40.67 37.55 48.86
CA GLY A 1056 41.31 38.66 48.13
C GLY A 1056 40.26 39.70 47.70
N GLN A 1057 40.44 40.98 48.04
CA GLN A 1057 39.45 42.04 47.77
C GLN A 1057 40.13 43.40 47.55
N GLY A 1058 39.70 44.14 46.51
CA GLY A 1058 39.73 45.60 46.44
C GLY A 1058 40.75 46.25 45.51
N GLY A 1059 40.41 47.45 45.02
CA GLY A 1059 41.40 48.54 44.91
C GLY A 1059 41.58 49.27 43.56
N ASN A 1060 40.73 50.28 43.33
CA ASN A 1060 41.11 51.63 42.84
C ASN A 1060 41.89 51.88 41.51
N GLN A 1061 41.20 52.61 40.60
CA GLN A 1061 41.54 53.97 40.10
C GLN A 1061 42.79 54.29 39.25
N GLN A 1062 42.52 55.15 38.24
CA GLN A 1062 43.42 56.08 37.50
C GLN A 1062 44.48 55.45 36.58
N GLY A 1063 44.82 56.03 35.42
CA GLY A 1063 44.28 57.21 34.75
C GLY A 1063 45.06 57.56 33.45
N TRP A 1064 44.80 58.76 32.89
CA TRP A 1064 45.42 59.36 31.68
C TRP A 1064 45.03 58.75 30.30
N ASN A 1065 45.11 59.48 29.17
CA ASN A 1065 44.41 60.70 28.70
C ASN A 1065 45.02 61.14 27.33
N ASN A 1066 44.30 61.96 26.53
CA ASN A 1066 44.78 62.70 25.33
C ASN A 1066 45.14 61.89 24.05
N ASN A 1067 44.97 62.38 22.81
CA ASN A 1067 44.30 63.60 22.28
C ASN A 1067 44.00 63.50 20.75
N SER A 1068 43.06 64.31 20.23
CA SER A 1068 42.95 64.90 18.84
C SER A 1068 42.96 64.00 17.58
N SER A 1069 42.26 64.28 16.48
CA SER A 1069 41.36 65.38 16.00
C SER A 1069 40.45 64.83 14.88
N GLY A 1070 39.17 65.20 14.68
CA GLY A 1070 38.62 66.49 14.16
C GLY A 1070 38.30 66.37 12.64
N GLN A 1071 37.25 66.90 12.01
CA GLN A 1071 36.07 67.75 12.34
C GLN A 1071 34.82 67.18 11.58
N GLY A 1072 33.54 67.38 11.94
CA GLY A 1072 32.70 68.57 11.76
C GLY A 1072 31.90 68.55 10.43
N GLY A 1073 30.58 68.82 10.32
CA GLY A 1073 29.53 69.17 11.30
C GLY A 1073 28.15 69.43 10.63
N PHE A 1074 27.21 70.07 11.36
CA PHE A 1074 25.93 70.70 10.91
C PHE A 1074 24.69 69.86 10.48
N ASN A 1075 23.88 69.48 11.47
CA ASN A 1075 22.55 70.04 11.81
C ASN A 1075 21.50 70.40 10.70
N GLY A 1076 20.24 69.93 10.87
CA GLY A 1076 19.02 70.70 10.50
C GLY A 1076 17.85 69.98 9.79
N ASN A 1077 16.63 70.17 10.32
CA ASN A 1077 15.25 69.91 9.82
C ASN A 1077 15.02 69.69 8.30
N GLY A 1078 14.03 68.94 7.79
CA GLY A 1078 12.82 68.35 8.40
C GLY A 1078 11.51 69.07 8.01
N PHE A 1079 10.63 68.44 7.20
CA PHE A 1079 9.23 68.89 6.96
C PHE A 1079 8.31 67.77 6.42
N GLN A 1080 7.02 68.06 6.21
CA GLN A 1080 5.88 67.12 6.33
C GLN A 1080 5.16 66.73 5.01
N ASN A 1081 4.73 65.46 4.93
CA ASN A 1081 3.36 64.99 4.58
C ASN A 1081 2.72 65.24 3.17
N SER A 1082 1.64 64.49 2.89
CA SER A 1082 0.79 64.43 1.68
C SER A 1082 1.42 63.79 0.42
N GLY A 1083 0.66 63.16 -0.50
CA GLY A 1083 -0.78 62.85 -0.52
C GLY A 1083 -1.22 62.10 -1.79
N PHE A 1084 -2.32 61.35 -1.71
CA PHE A 1084 -3.01 60.56 -2.77
C PHE A 1084 -2.88 61.03 -4.25
N GLN A 1085 -2.70 60.08 -5.20
CA GLN A 1085 -3.72 59.73 -6.21
C GLN A 1085 -3.41 58.50 -7.11
N GLN A 1086 -4.47 57.81 -7.52
CA GLN A 1086 -4.63 56.90 -8.69
C GLN A 1086 -5.33 57.70 -9.83
N PRO A 1087 -5.55 57.24 -11.10
CA PRO A 1087 -5.81 55.84 -11.53
C PRO A 1087 -5.39 55.43 -13.00
N GLN A 1088 -5.92 54.28 -13.46
CA GLN A 1088 -6.15 53.83 -14.86
C GLN A 1088 -4.92 53.51 -15.75
N GLN A 1089 -4.76 52.29 -16.30
CA GLN A 1089 -5.50 51.56 -17.37
C GLN A 1089 -5.22 52.06 -18.81
N GLN A 1090 -4.48 51.29 -19.62
CA GLN A 1090 -4.98 50.48 -20.75
C GLN A 1090 -3.86 49.81 -21.58
N GLN A 1091 -4.20 48.65 -22.16
CA GLN A 1091 -3.74 48.04 -23.44
C GLN A 1091 -2.32 48.37 -23.95
N GLN A 1092 -1.42 47.37 -24.03
CA GLN A 1092 -1.43 46.30 -25.05
C GLN A 1092 -0.76 45.03 -24.52
#